data_AF-A0A968SYC6-F1
#
_entry.id   AF-A0A968SYC6-F1
#
_cell.length_a   1.000
_cell.length_b   1.000
_cell.length_c   1.000
_cell.angle_alpha   90.00
_cell.angle_beta   90.00
_cell.angle_gamma   90.00
#
_symmetry.space_group_name_H-M   'P 1'
#
loop_
_entity.id
_entity.type
_entity.pdbx_description
1 polymer ?
#
loop_
_entity_poly.entity_id
_entity_poly.type
_entity_poly.pdbx_seq_one_letter_code
_entity_poly.pdbx_strand_id
1 'polypeptide(L)'
;MIYEVYNNRVLVATTTSTSALIQANLRAGLNLNVRARDAAGNVSAPSNFFNRLFLPLLRQPVLQPFVNLQVQSLRQLVIVNGDTYEPNPFPVVVDVRSIGSVAAEGIQVSLRLIDPALTLAAGAATQFVGSLAPGETRQVRWDVQAARQGGRLDARYEVVLTTGNANSTVIVRTMTLPIIATIPAQTTATYYVDFPESAPNKQWGCTARANGEQGLMILTLGSPRELGRDSDDNPIWGTQLLGFSKEFVTLDEIQNIAKAFIEGYIEGCDGTASPGPREAVLTVVLGTSNSKINGIDNPALTAEHGAAWAAMINELNAFLEGEEGYPDRVDVAGGIDAELDLSEWSTPPPTRAWVQGYDSVAAYPYYNFGDCNGCPREQPKGEWTGLLADQDAINLHYPALRYVKYLSFGLESSRALPQIYKADYATEWYNVRRYLYELDERKTPIRGVVVSCKVTNCATPGSWEDYLEGELANTFIEPRLAWQALYDRLNSPFTPERDETTGQPLNRTNPIDQGRLEFVTDYFNGAREAIDDGKPVACDVSMRLQLSSTISGSRRGSDALSTGQRTTYRGGHGMHCAERTRAHELWTHGRGNRSRTQLSIPQRNPSYCYPIATPTDSAPPVGTPPTITPTLHPIDAAQQAMDQRIQDALDTRVALPPRTRRRNP
;
A
#
# COMPACT_ATOMS: atom_id res chain seq x y z
N MET A 1 -28.03 19.73 31.25
CA MET A 1 -27.64 20.14 32.62
C MET A 1 -27.39 21.64 32.58
N ILE A 2 -27.95 22.40 33.52
CA ILE A 2 -27.82 23.86 33.56
C ILE A 2 -26.86 24.20 34.70
N TYR A 3 -25.95 25.16 34.51
CA TYR A 3 -25.05 25.66 35.53
C TYR A 3 -25.46 27.06 35.96
N GLU A 4 -25.51 27.28 37.27
CA GLU A 4 -25.86 28.53 37.90
C GLU A 4 -24.63 29.08 38.64
N VAL A 5 -24.26 30.33 38.35
CA VAL A 5 -23.10 30.98 38.97
C VAL A 5 -23.58 32.03 39.96
N TYR A 6 -23.09 31.95 41.19
CA TYR A 6 -23.48 32.83 42.29
C TYR A 6 -22.32 33.69 42.76
N ASN A 7 -22.55 34.97 43.02
CA ASN A 7 -21.64 35.87 43.74
C ASN A 7 -22.21 36.18 45.13
N ASN A 8 -21.52 35.80 46.22
CA ASN A 8 -22.00 36.04 47.58
C ASN A 8 -23.47 35.59 47.80
N ARG A 9 -23.84 34.43 47.21
CA ARG A 9 -25.21 33.82 47.21
C ARG A 9 -26.23 34.46 46.27
N VAL A 10 -25.89 35.52 45.54
CA VAL A 10 -26.76 36.11 44.50
C VAL A 10 -26.47 35.43 43.17
N LEU A 11 -27.50 34.90 42.50
CA LEU A 11 -27.35 34.34 41.14
C LEU A 11 -26.96 35.46 40.18
N VAL A 12 -25.83 35.32 39.50
CA VAL A 12 -25.29 36.33 38.57
C VAL A 12 -25.27 35.85 37.12
N ALA A 13 -25.32 34.54 36.88
CA ALA A 13 -25.41 33.98 35.53
C ALA A 13 -25.97 32.56 35.53
N THR A 14 -26.56 32.16 34.40
CA THR A 14 -26.99 30.80 34.12
C THR A 14 -26.48 30.40 32.73
N THR A 15 -25.90 29.21 32.59
CA THR A 15 -25.35 28.72 31.31
C THR A 15 -25.62 27.22 31.13
N THR A 16 -25.68 26.76 29.88
CA THR A 16 -25.69 25.32 29.53
C THR A 16 -24.32 24.84 29.04
N SER A 17 -23.36 25.75 28.85
CA SER A 17 -21.98 25.41 28.48
C SER A 17 -21.08 25.32 29.72
N THR A 18 -19.83 24.89 29.51
CA THR A 18 -18.80 24.88 30.56
C THR A 18 -18.17 26.26 30.82
N SER A 19 -18.72 27.34 30.24
CA SER A 19 -18.25 28.72 30.39
C SER A 19 -19.41 29.71 30.58
N ALA A 20 -19.19 30.78 31.36
CA ALA A 20 -20.17 31.84 31.57
C ALA A 20 -19.49 33.22 31.59
N LEU A 21 -20.08 34.19 30.90
CA LEU A 21 -19.66 35.60 30.98
C LEU A 21 -20.41 36.27 32.14
N ILE A 22 -19.67 36.88 33.07
CA ILE A 22 -20.26 37.57 34.23
C ILE A 22 -19.86 39.04 34.17
N GLN A 23 -20.84 39.92 33.99
CA GLN A 23 -20.62 41.37 34.13
C GLN A 23 -20.82 41.74 35.60
N ALA A 24 -19.71 41.95 36.32
CA ALA A 24 -19.77 42.36 37.72
C ALA A 24 -18.92 43.61 37.96
N ASN A 25 -19.42 44.49 38.84
CA ASN A 25 -18.74 45.71 39.22
C ASN A 25 -17.63 45.36 40.23
N LEU A 26 -16.36 45.41 39.80
CA LEU A 26 -15.19 44.84 40.49
C LEU A 26 -14.83 45.48 41.85
N ARG A 27 -15.58 46.49 42.32
CA ARG A 27 -15.30 47.19 43.59
C ARG A 27 -15.70 46.41 44.84
N ALA A 28 -16.57 45.42 44.72
CA ALA A 28 -16.93 44.50 45.80
C ALA A 28 -16.39 43.12 45.42
N GLY A 29 -15.48 42.55 46.22
CA GLY A 29 -14.83 41.27 45.91
C GLY A 29 -15.81 40.19 45.42
N LEU A 30 -15.40 39.47 44.38
CA LEU A 30 -16.19 38.40 43.77
C LEU A 30 -15.94 37.09 44.52
N ASN A 31 -16.94 36.59 45.23
CA ASN A 31 -16.94 35.23 45.78
C ASN A 31 -17.84 34.36 44.91
N LEU A 32 -17.28 33.82 43.82
CA LEU A 32 -18.04 33.01 42.87
C LEU A 32 -18.08 31.54 43.27
N ASN A 33 -19.26 30.93 43.23
CA ASN A 33 -19.43 29.47 43.22
C ASN A 33 -20.43 29.05 42.13
N VAL A 34 -20.33 27.80 41.69
CA VAL A 34 -21.17 27.21 40.65
C VAL A 34 -22.02 26.10 41.24
N ARG A 35 -23.27 25.98 40.79
CA ARG A 35 -24.16 24.85 41.09
C ARG A 35 -24.71 24.28 39.79
N ALA A 36 -24.92 22.97 39.75
CA ALA A 36 -25.62 22.32 38.65
C ALA A 36 -27.10 22.18 39.00
N ARG A 37 -27.97 22.47 38.03
CA ARG A 37 -29.42 22.23 38.08
C ARG A 37 -29.81 21.15 37.07
N ASP A 38 -30.51 20.13 37.54
CA ASP A 38 -31.06 19.07 36.70
C ASP A 38 -32.41 19.48 36.06
N ALA A 39 -32.98 18.60 35.23
CA ALA A 39 -34.26 18.85 34.56
C ALA A 39 -35.47 18.87 35.52
N ALA A 40 -35.33 18.30 36.71
CA ALA A 40 -36.35 18.32 37.76
C ALA A 40 -36.25 19.57 38.65
N GLY A 41 -35.25 20.43 38.40
CA GLY A 41 -35.05 21.68 39.13
C GLY A 41 -34.21 21.52 40.41
N ASN A 42 -33.69 20.33 40.71
CA ASN A 42 -32.81 20.12 41.86
C ASN A 42 -31.47 20.81 41.62
N VAL A 43 -30.97 21.51 42.64
CA VAL A 43 -29.71 22.26 42.57
C VAL A 43 -28.67 21.56 43.44
N SER A 44 -27.48 21.32 42.89
CA SER A 44 -26.36 20.71 43.61
C SER A 44 -25.87 21.56 44.79
N ALA A 45 -25.08 20.96 45.67
CA ALA A 45 -24.26 21.72 46.60
C ALA A 45 -23.36 22.73 45.83
N PRO A 46 -23.03 23.89 46.41
CA PRO A 46 -22.11 24.85 45.80
C PRO A 46 -20.73 24.24 45.61
N SER A 47 -20.10 24.54 44.47
CA SER A 47 -18.68 24.27 44.27
C SER A 47 -17.85 24.99 45.34
N ASN A 48 -16.58 24.57 45.47
CA ASN A 48 -15.59 25.38 46.18
C ASN A 48 -15.57 26.81 45.58
N PHE A 49 -15.37 27.82 46.42
CA PHE A 49 -15.24 29.20 45.97
C PHE A 49 -13.98 29.35 45.13
N PHE A 50 -14.12 29.94 43.95
CA PHE A 50 -12.97 30.34 43.13
C PHE A 50 -12.57 31.77 43.48
N ASN A 51 -11.90 31.95 44.62
CA ASN A 51 -11.26 33.21 44.99
C ASN A 51 -9.85 33.30 44.38
N ARG A 52 -9.78 33.39 43.06
CA ARG A 52 -8.53 33.76 42.36
C ARG A 52 -8.82 34.70 41.20
N LEU A 53 -9.46 35.83 41.50
CA LEU A 53 -9.15 37.04 40.75
C LEU A 53 -8.14 37.81 41.59
N PHE A 54 -6.85 37.64 41.31
CA PHE A 54 -5.84 38.65 41.66
C PHE A 54 -6.20 39.89 40.86
N LEU A 55 -7.13 40.70 41.37
CA LEU A 55 -7.06 42.12 41.07
C LEU A 55 -5.75 42.58 41.70
N PRO A 56 -4.78 43.09 40.93
CA PRO A 56 -3.65 43.75 41.55
C PRO A 56 -4.25 44.79 42.46
N LEU A 57 -4.02 44.62 43.77
CA LEU A 57 -4.04 45.74 44.69
C LEU A 57 -3.34 46.88 43.95
N LEU A 58 -3.90 48.08 43.99
CA LEU A 58 -3.20 49.33 43.68
C LEU A 58 -2.04 49.55 44.68
N ARG A 59 -1.20 48.53 44.86
CA ARG A 59 0.20 48.68 45.22
C ARG A 59 0.85 49.36 44.03
N GLN A 60 1.73 50.29 44.35
CA GLN A 60 2.59 51.05 43.44
C GLN A 60 2.90 50.26 42.16
N PRO A 61 2.89 50.90 40.98
CA PRO A 61 3.15 50.22 39.71
C PRO A 61 4.42 49.39 39.87
N VAL A 62 4.27 48.08 40.04
CA VAL A 62 5.42 47.21 40.10
C VAL A 62 5.93 47.24 38.68
N LEU A 63 7.04 47.96 38.52
CA LEU A 63 7.82 48.09 37.30
C LEU A 63 8.24 46.68 36.86
N GLN A 64 7.33 45.93 36.24
CA GLN A 64 7.59 44.60 35.73
C GLN A 64 7.45 44.59 34.21
N PRO A 65 8.48 44.12 33.49
CA PRO A 65 8.35 43.84 32.07
C PRO A 65 7.39 42.66 31.90
N PHE A 66 6.46 42.79 30.95
CA PHE A 66 5.57 41.72 30.56
C PHE A 66 5.55 41.65 29.05
N VAL A 67 5.71 40.45 28.49
CA VAL A 67 5.75 40.23 27.05
C VAL A 67 4.62 39.32 26.65
N ASN A 68 3.86 39.74 25.65
CA ASN A 68 2.82 38.94 25.01
C ASN A 68 3.34 38.33 23.71
N LEU A 69 2.90 37.12 23.41
CA LEU A 69 3.21 36.38 22.20
C LEU A 69 1.93 36.06 21.44
N GLN A 70 1.95 36.33 20.14
CA GLN A 70 0.91 35.88 19.22
C GLN A 70 1.54 35.07 18.10
N VAL A 71 1.21 33.78 18.04
CA VAL A 71 1.69 32.86 17.00
C VAL A 71 0.65 32.77 15.90
N GLN A 72 1.05 33.13 14.68
CA GLN A 72 0.29 32.98 13.45
C GLN A 72 0.88 31.81 12.64
N SER A 73 0.07 30.79 12.38
CA SER A 73 0.46 29.64 11.56
C SER A 73 -0.76 29.06 10.84
N LEU A 74 -0.49 28.22 9.84
CA LEU A 74 -1.51 27.37 9.24
C LEU A 74 -1.98 26.31 10.24
N ARG A 75 -3.26 25.94 10.16
CA ARG A 75 -3.85 24.82 10.93
C ARG A 75 -3.77 23.50 10.17
N GLN A 76 -3.63 23.57 8.85
CA GLN A 76 -3.59 22.43 7.96
C GLN A 76 -2.86 22.85 6.68
N LEU A 77 -2.09 21.94 6.08
CA LEU A 77 -1.58 22.09 4.72
C LEU A 77 -2.57 21.46 3.72
N VAL A 78 -2.63 22.00 2.52
CA VAL A 78 -3.40 21.39 1.42
C VAL A 78 -2.47 20.59 0.52
N ILE A 79 -3.01 19.58 -0.15
CA ILE A 79 -2.29 18.79 -1.14
C ILE A 79 -2.61 19.38 -2.52
N VAL A 80 -1.57 19.58 -3.32
CA VAL A 80 -1.67 20.02 -4.72
C VAL A 80 -1.06 18.95 -5.60
N ASN A 81 -1.64 18.77 -6.79
CA ASN A 81 -1.19 17.78 -7.77
C ASN A 81 -1.09 16.33 -7.21
N GLY A 82 -1.81 16.05 -6.12
CA GLY A 82 -1.85 14.75 -5.45
C GLY A 82 -0.59 14.38 -4.65
N ASP A 83 0.49 15.16 -4.71
CA ASP A 83 1.82 14.65 -4.33
C ASP A 83 2.66 15.60 -3.47
N THR A 84 2.23 16.85 -3.29
CA THR A 84 2.99 17.91 -2.61
C THR A 84 2.10 18.75 -1.70
N TYR A 85 2.65 19.22 -0.58
CA TYR A 85 1.95 20.18 0.29
C TYR A 85 2.12 21.61 -0.23
N GLU A 86 1.08 22.42 -0.12
CA GLU A 86 1.16 23.85 -0.38
C GLU A 86 0.51 24.68 0.74
N PRO A 87 1.18 25.76 1.19
CA PRO A 87 2.60 26.06 0.95
C PRO A 87 3.52 25.05 1.67
N ASN A 88 4.65 24.68 1.05
CA ASN A 88 5.73 23.92 1.69
C ASN A 88 7.09 24.32 1.07
N PRO A 89 7.91 25.13 1.76
CA PRO A 89 7.79 25.48 3.17
C PRO A 89 6.65 26.46 3.48
N PHE A 90 6.14 26.41 4.71
CA PHE A 90 5.08 27.30 5.21
C PHE A 90 5.59 28.20 6.34
N PRO A 91 5.04 29.41 6.50
CA PRO A 91 5.50 30.32 7.53
C PRO A 91 4.92 30.04 8.91
N VAL A 92 5.78 30.13 9.93
CA VAL A 92 5.39 30.36 11.33
C VAL A 92 5.84 31.76 11.70
N VAL A 93 4.87 32.63 11.95
CA VAL A 93 5.11 34.05 12.27
C VAL A 93 4.72 34.33 13.71
N VAL A 94 5.58 35.01 14.45
CA VAL A 94 5.38 35.30 15.86
C VAL A 94 5.53 36.80 16.10
N ASP A 95 4.45 37.42 16.58
CA ASP A 95 4.47 38.81 17.06
C ASP A 95 4.78 38.83 18.55
N VAL A 96 5.84 39.53 18.91
CA VAL A 96 6.31 39.72 20.28
C VAL A 96 6.06 41.15 20.69
N ARG A 97 5.20 41.35 21.68
CA ARG A 97 4.81 42.70 22.14
C ARG A 97 5.11 42.89 23.61
N SER A 98 5.83 43.96 23.95
CA SER A 98 5.97 44.37 25.35
C SER A 98 4.70 45.09 25.79
N ILE A 99 4.01 44.57 26.81
CA ILE A 99 2.81 45.18 27.39
C ILE A 99 3.03 45.68 28.83
N GLY A 100 4.26 45.55 29.34
CA GLY A 100 4.67 46.09 30.65
C GLY A 100 4.94 47.60 30.60
N SER A 101 5.14 48.19 31.78
CA SER A 101 5.50 49.62 31.92
C SER A 101 7.01 49.89 31.86
N VAL A 102 7.83 48.84 31.70
CA VAL A 102 9.30 48.90 31.58
C VAL A 102 9.72 48.13 30.34
N ALA A 103 10.89 48.48 29.77
CA ALA A 103 11.47 47.75 28.66
C ALA A 103 11.71 46.27 29.03
N ALA A 104 11.32 45.38 28.12
CA ALA A 104 11.66 43.97 28.21
C ALA A 104 13.02 43.76 27.53
N GLU A 105 13.96 43.13 28.21
CA GLU A 105 15.35 43.03 27.76
C GLU A 105 15.75 41.57 27.48
N GLY A 106 16.74 41.40 26.60
CA GLY A 106 17.32 40.08 26.31
C GLY A 106 16.31 39.09 25.76
N ILE A 107 15.36 39.55 24.94
CA ILE A 107 14.29 38.71 24.41
C ILE A 107 14.85 37.77 23.34
N GLN A 108 14.62 36.48 23.55
CA GLN A 108 14.89 35.40 22.61
C GLN A 108 13.62 34.61 22.34
N VAL A 109 13.38 34.26 21.09
CA VAL A 109 12.29 33.38 20.69
C VAL A 109 12.85 32.16 19.99
N SER A 110 12.46 30.98 20.44
CA SER A 110 12.89 29.68 19.92
C SER A 110 11.69 28.91 19.39
N LEU A 111 11.80 28.39 18.17
CA LEU A 111 10.89 27.39 17.61
C LEU A 111 11.43 25.99 17.89
N ARG A 112 10.61 25.13 18.49
CA ARG A 112 10.90 23.71 18.73
C ARG A 112 9.93 22.85 17.93
N LEU A 113 10.44 22.13 16.94
CA LEU A 113 9.67 21.18 16.14
C LEU A 113 9.65 19.84 16.89
N ILE A 114 8.51 19.44 17.43
CA ILE A 114 8.40 18.24 18.27
C ILE A 114 8.28 17.00 17.41
N ASP A 115 7.50 17.08 16.33
CA ASP A 115 7.33 15.99 15.38
C ASP A 115 8.45 15.99 14.33
N PRO A 116 9.08 14.84 14.05
CA PRO A 116 10.17 14.71 13.07
C PRO A 116 9.72 14.96 11.63
N ALA A 117 8.41 14.94 11.39
CA ALA A 117 7.79 15.34 10.13
C ALA A 117 8.00 16.84 9.80
N LEU A 118 8.43 17.66 10.75
CA LEU A 118 8.67 19.09 10.56
C LEU A 118 10.17 19.40 10.67
N THR A 119 10.70 20.15 9.70
CA THR A 119 12.08 20.66 9.71
C THR A 119 12.12 22.16 9.42
N LEU A 120 13.18 22.85 9.83
CA LEU A 120 13.40 24.23 9.41
C LEU A 120 13.92 24.23 7.97
N ALA A 121 13.26 24.96 7.07
CA ALA A 121 13.72 25.09 5.69
C ALA A 121 15.04 25.86 5.61
N ALA A 122 15.20 26.88 6.46
CA ALA A 122 16.43 27.65 6.60
C ALA A 122 16.48 28.41 7.94
N GLY A 123 17.67 28.88 8.30
CA GLY A 123 17.89 29.79 9.43
C GLY A 123 18.05 29.09 10.79
N ALA A 124 18.10 29.90 11.85
CA ALA A 124 18.27 29.42 13.22
C ALA A 124 16.91 29.22 13.91
N ALA A 125 16.78 28.10 14.64
CA ALA A 125 15.60 27.83 15.45
C ALA A 125 15.38 28.88 16.55
N THR A 126 16.46 29.49 17.06
CA THR A 126 16.40 30.58 18.05
C THR A 126 16.81 31.89 17.40
N GLN A 127 15.97 32.92 17.58
CA GLN A 127 16.22 34.27 17.07
C GLN A 127 16.26 35.27 18.24
N PHE A 128 17.24 36.16 18.22
CA PHE A 128 17.38 37.23 19.21
C PHE A 128 16.57 38.46 18.77
N VAL A 129 15.58 38.84 19.57
CA VAL A 129 14.72 40.00 19.30
C VAL A 129 15.33 41.28 19.89
N GLY A 130 16.14 41.16 20.93
CA GLY A 130 16.77 42.29 21.64
C GLY A 130 15.89 42.82 22.76
N SER A 131 15.86 44.13 22.93
CA SER A 131 14.99 44.80 23.90
C SER A 131 13.79 45.43 23.21
N LEU A 132 12.64 45.45 23.90
CA LEU A 132 11.40 46.09 23.46
C LEU A 132 10.97 47.16 24.47
N ALA A 133 10.78 48.39 24.00
CA ALA A 133 10.18 49.47 24.80
C ALA A 133 8.71 49.14 25.15
N PRO A 134 8.14 49.76 26.22
CA PRO A 134 6.71 49.62 26.53
C PRO A 134 5.82 49.88 25.31
N GLY A 135 5.00 48.90 24.94
CA GLY A 135 4.10 48.97 23.79
C GLY A 135 4.72 48.56 22.44
N GLU A 136 6.05 48.45 22.34
CA GLU A 136 6.75 48.05 21.11
C GLU A 136 6.41 46.61 20.72
N THR A 137 6.31 46.35 19.41
CA THR A 137 6.09 45.03 18.84
C THR A 137 7.18 44.73 17.81
N ARG A 138 7.74 43.52 17.84
CA ARG A 138 8.62 42.99 16.80
C ARG A 138 8.14 41.63 16.33
N GLN A 139 8.46 41.30 15.09
CA GLN A 139 8.06 40.05 14.47
C GLN A 139 9.26 39.14 14.26
N VAL A 140 9.05 37.85 14.47
CA VAL A 140 9.99 36.77 14.17
C VAL A 140 9.31 35.81 13.19
N ARG A 141 10.05 35.29 12.22
CA ARG A 141 9.51 34.37 11.21
C ARG A 141 10.45 33.18 11.00
N TRP A 142 9.86 32.00 10.88
CA TRP A 142 10.51 30.80 10.37
C TRP A 142 9.73 30.28 9.16
N ASP A 143 10.44 29.73 8.19
CA ASP A 143 9.85 28.91 7.13
C ASP A 143 10.11 27.44 7.50
N VAL A 144 9.03 26.69 7.71
CA VAL A 144 9.03 25.30 8.17
C VAL A 144 8.66 24.40 7.01
N GLN A 145 9.42 23.34 6.80
CA GLN A 145 9.16 22.31 5.80
C GLN A 145 8.47 21.12 6.46
N ALA A 146 7.42 20.61 5.84
CA ALA A 146 6.79 19.35 6.23
C ALA A 146 7.27 18.22 5.30
N ALA A 147 7.72 17.11 5.88
CA ALA A 147 7.97 15.87 5.16
C ALA A 147 6.65 15.25 4.70
N ARG A 148 6.67 14.49 3.59
CA ARG A 148 5.48 13.78 3.10
C ARG A 148 5.02 12.76 4.13
N GLN A 149 3.70 12.64 4.32
CA GLN A 149 3.12 11.72 5.29
C GLN A 149 2.36 10.60 4.60
N GLY A 150 2.67 9.35 4.95
CA GLY A 150 1.90 8.16 4.52
C GLY A 150 0.59 7.94 5.30
N GLY A 151 0.30 8.83 6.25
CA GLY A 151 -0.95 8.86 7.02
C GLY A 151 -1.28 10.30 7.43
N ARG A 152 -2.50 10.53 7.91
CA ARG A 152 -2.84 11.82 8.51
C ARG A 152 -2.07 11.99 9.82
N LEU A 153 -1.32 13.09 9.96
CA LEU A 153 -0.54 13.40 11.17
C LEU A 153 -0.94 14.77 11.73
N ASP A 154 -1.28 14.82 13.01
CA ASP A 154 -1.45 16.09 13.74
C ASP A 154 -0.12 16.52 14.37
N ALA A 155 0.76 17.10 13.53
CA ALA A 155 2.10 17.51 13.92
C ALA A 155 2.10 18.69 14.89
N ARG A 156 3.02 18.66 15.87
CA ARG A 156 3.13 19.58 16.99
C ARG A 156 4.46 20.34 16.95
N TYR A 157 4.39 21.59 17.37
CA TYR A 157 5.56 22.42 17.60
C TYR A 157 5.30 23.41 18.74
N GLU A 158 6.38 23.94 19.31
CA GLU A 158 6.34 24.90 20.42
C GLU A 158 7.09 26.17 20.06
N VAL A 159 6.54 27.31 20.47
CA VAL A 159 7.22 28.60 20.46
C VAL A 159 7.54 28.97 21.89
N VAL A 160 8.83 29.09 22.20
CA VAL A 160 9.35 29.42 23.52
C VAL A 160 9.94 30.82 23.49
N LEU A 161 9.41 31.72 24.31
CA LEU A 161 10.01 33.03 24.56
C LEU A 161 10.71 33.02 25.90
N THR A 162 11.95 33.48 25.90
CA THR A 162 12.72 33.76 27.11
C THR A 162 13.11 35.23 27.11
N THR A 163 13.27 35.80 28.29
CA THR A 163 13.67 37.19 28.47
C THR A 163 14.65 37.29 29.64
N GLY A 164 15.47 38.32 29.68
CA GLY A 164 16.41 38.54 30.77
C GLY A 164 15.76 39.06 32.06
N ASN A 165 14.57 39.66 31.97
CA ASN A 165 13.94 40.36 33.09
C ASN A 165 12.43 40.09 33.27
N ALA A 166 11.80 39.25 32.44
CA ALA A 166 10.41 38.81 32.55
C ALA A 166 10.27 37.27 32.58
N ASN A 167 9.06 36.78 32.82
CA ASN A 167 8.77 35.35 32.77
C ASN A 167 8.84 34.81 31.33
N SER A 168 9.38 33.61 31.18
CA SER A 168 9.32 32.87 29.92
C SER A 168 7.89 32.42 29.61
N THR A 169 7.53 32.39 28.33
CA THR A 169 6.21 31.94 27.86
C THR A 169 6.40 30.84 26.82
N VAL A 170 5.58 29.78 26.90
CA VAL A 170 5.57 28.68 25.94
C VAL A 170 4.18 28.58 25.31
N ILE A 171 4.12 28.54 23.98
CA ILE A 171 2.89 28.32 23.22
C ILE A 171 3.05 27.04 22.41
N VAL A 172 2.18 26.07 22.65
CA VAL A 172 2.08 24.83 21.87
C VAL A 172 1.07 25.02 20.74
N ARG A 173 1.40 24.52 19.55
CA ARG A 173 0.53 24.51 18.38
C ARG A 173 0.50 23.11 17.77
N THR A 174 -0.62 22.81 17.14
CA THR A 174 -0.84 21.59 16.37
C THR A 174 -1.29 22.00 14.97
N MET A 175 -0.83 21.28 13.95
CA MET A 175 -1.28 21.41 12.58
C MET A 175 -1.52 20.02 11.97
N THR A 176 -2.56 19.90 11.16
CA THR A 176 -2.85 18.66 10.45
C THR A 176 -2.05 18.62 9.14
N LEU A 177 -1.19 17.61 9.00
CA LEU A 177 -0.59 17.19 7.75
C LEU A 177 -1.50 16.10 7.15
N PRO A 178 -2.23 16.37 6.06
CA PRO A 178 -3.03 15.33 5.43
C PRO A 178 -2.13 14.26 4.82
N ILE A 179 -2.65 13.05 4.65
CA ILE A 179 -1.96 11.99 3.93
C ILE A 179 -1.68 12.48 2.51
N ILE A 180 -0.41 12.68 2.16
CA ILE A 180 -0.08 12.70 0.73
C ILE A 180 -0.19 11.24 0.37
N ALA A 181 -1.22 10.89 -0.41
CA ALA A 181 -1.24 9.63 -1.10
C ALA A 181 0.01 9.65 -1.98
N THR A 182 1.11 9.14 -1.43
CA THR A 182 2.30 8.81 -2.20
C THR A 182 1.74 8.07 -3.40
N ILE A 183 2.12 8.52 -4.62
CA ILE A 183 1.94 7.69 -5.80
C ILE A 183 2.35 6.30 -5.31
N PRO A 184 1.41 5.36 -5.26
CA PRO A 184 1.57 4.14 -4.50
C PRO A 184 2.80 3.43 -5.00
N ALA A 185 3.35 2.53 -4.16
CA ALA A 185 4.46 1.67 -4.55
C ALA A 185 4.32 1.28 -6.02
N GLN A 186 5.41 1.40 -6.78
CA GLN A 186 5.41 1.05 -8.19
C GLN A 186 4.66 -0.26 -8.35
N THR A 187 3.78 -0.25 -9.33
CA THR A 187 2.90 -1.35 -9.68
C THR A 187 3.57 -2.70 -9.51
N THR A 188 2.88 -3.67 -8.90
CA THR A 188 3.41 -5.03 -8.80
C THR A 188 3.72 -5.56 -10.18
N ALA A 189 5.00 -5.79 -10.46
CA ALA A 189 5.43 -6.42 -11.70
C ALA A 189 5.17 -7.93 -11.61
N THR A 190 4.66 -8.50 -12.69
CA THR A 190 4.40 -9.94 -12.81
C THR A 190 5.17 -10.50 -13.99
N TYR A 191 6.02 -11.49 -13.73
CA TYR A 191 6.84 -12.20 -14.70
C TYR A 191 6.26 -13.59 -14.91
N TYR A 192 5.79 -13.87 -16.13
CA TYR A 192 5.34 -15.19 -16.53
C TYR A 192 6.53 -16.05 -16.88
N VAL A 193 6.86 -16.99 -15.99
CA VAL A 193 8.00 -17.88 -16.15
C VAL A 193 7.66 -18.95 -17.18
N ASP A 194 8.37 -18.91 -18.31
CA ASP A 194 8.21 -19.80 -19.45
C ASP A 194 9.43 -20.71 -19.68
N PHE A 195 10.50 -20.57 -18.89
CA PHE A 195 11.75 -21.32 -19.04
C PHE A 195 12.35 -21.71 -17.69
N PRO A 196 12.79 -22.97 -17.47
CA PRO A 196 13.47 -23.40 -16.25
C PRO A 196 14.91 -22.90 -16.14
N GLU A 197 15.53 -22.46 -17.25
CA GLU A 197 16.93 -22.09 -17.26
C GLU A 197 17.21 -20.86 -16.38
N SER A 198 18.33 -20.90 -15.66
CA SER A 198 18.70 -19.80 -14.75
C SER A 198 19.06 -18.50 -15.47
N ALA A 199 19.67 -18.57 -16.65
CA ALA A 199 20.18 -17.37 -17.35
C ALA A 199 19.07 -16.36 -17.75
N PRO A 200 17.94 -16.77 -18.36
CA PRO A 200 16.81 -15.87 -18.61
C PRO A 200 16.25 -15.25 -17.31
N ASN A 201 16.08 -16.07 -16.27
CA ASN A 201 15.52 -15.62 -14.99
C ASN A 201 16.45 -14.62 -14.28
N LYS A 202 17.77 -14.84 -14.33
CA LYS A 202 18.78 -13.87 -13.86
C LYS A 202 18.74 -12.56 -14.63
N GLN A 203 18.57 -12.62 -15.94
CA GLN A 203 18.42 -11.40 -16.76
C GLN A 203 17.15 -10.61 -16.41
N TRP A 204 16.03 -11.29 -16.08
CA TRP A 204 14.81 -10.62 -15.61
C TRP A 204 15.01 -9.92 -14.28
N GLY A 205 15.58 -10.59 -13.30
CA GLY A 205 15.88 -9.98 -12.00
C GLY A 205 16.78 -8.76 -12.15
N CYS A 206 17.77 -8.84 -13.04
CA CYS A 206 18.53 -7.65 -13.35
C CYS A 206 17.65 -6.52 -13.94
N THR A 207 16.89 -6.83 -14.97
CA THR A 207 16.08 -5.83 -15.69
C THR A 207 15.13 -5.13 -14.74
N ALA A 208 14.49 -5.89 -13.85
CA ALA A 208 13.68 -5.38 -12.75
C ALA A 208 14.42 -4.33 -11.92
N ARG A 209 15.66 -4.63 -11.48
CA ARG A 209 16.50 -3.68 -10.74
C ARG A 209 16.86 -2.45 -11.57
N ALA A 210 17.20 -2.62 -12.85
CA ALA A 210 17.54 -1.51 -13.75
C ALA A 210 16.34 -0.57 -13.99
N ASN A 211 15.13 -1.11 -13.96
CA ASN A 211 13.87 -0.35 -14.02
C ASN A 211 13.53 0.36 -12.71
N GLY A 212 14.24 0.07 -11.62
CA GLY A 212 13.94 0.59 -10.28
C GLY A 212 12.71 -0.05 -9.65
N GLU A 213 12.31 -1.25 -10.10
CA GLU A 213 11.20 -1.98 -9.52
C GLU A 213 11.54 -2.40 -8.08
N GLN A 214 10.60 -2.22 -7.15
CA GLN A 214 10.77 -2.44 -5.71
C GLN A 214 9.42 -2.81 -5.07
N GLY A 215 9.42 -3.23 -3.80
CA GLY A 215 8.18 -3.61 -3.11
C GLY A 215 7.85 -5.08 -3.35
N LEU A 216 6.87 -5.38 -4.21
CA LEU A 216 6.44 -6.75 -4.47
C LEU A 216 6.50 -7.07 -5.97
N MET A 217 7.12 -8.21 -6.31
CA MET A 217 7.13 -8.77 -7.66
C MET A 217 6.63 -10.21 -7.64
N ILE A 218 5.97 -10.65 -8.70
CA ILE A 218 5.44 -12.00 -8.83
C ILE A 218 6.18 -12.73 -9.94
N LEU A 219 6.66 -13.94 -9.65
CA LEU A 219 7.06 -14.94 -10.64
C LEU A 219 5.92 -15.95 -10.77
N THR A 220 5.13 -15.85 -11.84
CA THR A 220 4.00 -16.75 -12.08
C THR A 220 4.50 -18.01 -12.79
N LEU A 221 4.50 -19.12 -12.06
CA LEU A 221 5.11 -20.41 -12.44
C LEU A 221 4.09 -21.42 -12.99
N GLY A 222 2.81 -21.07 -13.01
CA GLY A 222 1.76 -21.88 -13.63
C GLY A 222 1.05 -22.84 -12.69
N SER A 223 0.59 -23.96 -13.24
CA SER A 223 -0.43 -24.80 -12.61
C SER A 223 0.18 -25.99 -11.85
N PRO A 224 -0.23 -26.26 -10.61
CA PRO A 224 0.25 -27.37 -9.76
C PRO A 224 0.26 -28.73 -10.44
N ARG A 225 1.31 -29.55 -10.25
CA ARG A 225 1.42 -30.92 -10.79
C ARG A 225 2.08 -31.89 -9.81
N GLU A 226 1.63 -33.14 -9.81
CA GLU A 226 2.40 -34.30 -9.33
C GLU A 226 3.20 -34.84 -10.52
N LEU A 227 4.53 -34.78 -10.44
CA LEU A 227 5.44 -35.10 -11.54
C LEU A 227 5.93 -36.55 -11.54
N GLY A 228 5.54 -37.32 -10.52
CA GLY A 228 5.92 -38.71 -10.33
C GLY A 228 6.06 -39.03 -8.85
N ARG A 229 6.78 -40.12 -8.57
CA ARG A 229 7.14 -40.54 -7.21
C ARG A 229 8.63 -40.76 -7.09
N ASP A 230 9.18 -40.46 -5.93
CA ASP A 230 10.58 -40.72 -5.61
C ASP A 230 10.81 -42.22 -5.28
N SER A 231 12.03 -42.56 -4.86
CA SER A 231 12.37 -43.95 -4.48
C SER A 231 11.64 -44.47 -3.25
N ASP A 232 11.09 -43.59 -2.43
CA ASP A 232 10.38 -43.89 -1.19
C ASP A 232 8.85 -43.81 -1.39
N ASP A 233 8.38 -43.75 -2.65
CA ASP A 233 6.98 -43.62 -3.05
C ASP A 233 6.33 -42.29 -2.62
N ASN A 234 7.12 -41.27 -2.27
CA ASN A 234 6.59 -39.93 -2.00
C ASN A 234 6.31 -39.19 -3.31
N PRO A 235 5.24 -38.37 -3.37
CA PRO A 235 4.95 -37.56 -4.54
C PRO A 235 6.04 -36.52 -4.79
N ILE A 236 6.47 -36.41 -6.06
CA ILE A 236 7.35 -35.34 -6.53
C ILE A 236 6.46 -34.18 -6.98
N TRP A 237 6.44 -33.11 -6.19
CA TRP A 237 5.64 -31.93 -6.46
C TRP A 237 6.34 -30.95 -7.39
N GLY A 238 5.53 -30.17 -8.11
CA GLY A 238 6.00 -29.17 -9.06
C GLY A 238 4.86 -28.42 -9.73
N THR A 239 5.17 -27.80 -10.86
CA THR A 239 4.20 -27.05 -11.67
C THR A 239 4.41 -27.34 -13.15
N GLN A 240 3.38 -27.08 -13.94
CA GLN A 240 3.51 -26.89 -15.38
C GLN A 240 3.66 -25.38 -15.64
N LEU A 241 4.82 -24.98 -16.17
CA LEU A 241 5.13 -23.59 -16.51
C LEU A 241 4.10 -23.01 -17.49
N LEU A 242 3.91 -21.69 -17.40
CA LEU A 242 3.03 -20.94 -18.29
C LEU A 242 3.71 -20.71 -19.64
N GLY A 243 2.92 -20.34 -20.65
CA GLY A 243 3.44 -19.97 -21.98
C GLY A 243 3.65 -21.15 -22.93
N PHE A 244 4.68 -21.03 -23.79
CA PHE A 244 4.87 -21.94 -24.92
C PHE A 244 5.58 -23.24 -24.57
N SER A 245 6.45 -23.25 -23.56
CA SER A 245 7.21 -24.43 -23.17
C SER A 245 6.29 -25.51 -22.59
N LYS A 246 5.33 -25.09 -21.74
CA LYS A 246 4.45 -25.99 -20.97
C LYS A 246 5.24 -27.09 -20.24
N GLU A 247 6.49 -26.77 -19.90
CA GLU A 247 7.42 -27.68 -19.27
C GLU A 247 7.01 -27.96 -17.83
N PHE A 248 7.30 -29.17 -17.38
CA PHE A 248 7.08 -29.59 -16.02
C PHE A 248 8.35 -29.34 -15.22
N VAL A 249 8.23 -28.60 -14.12
CA VAL A 249 9.37 -28.27 -13.25
C VAL A 249 9.04 -28.65 -11.81
N THR A 250 9.99 -29.28 -11.15
CA THR A 250 9.96 -29.66 -9.74
C THR A 250 10.06 -28.43 -8.83
N LEU A 251 9.70 -28.57 -7.55
CA LEU A 251 9.90 -27.49 -6.57
C LEU A 251 11.39 -27.08 -6.46
N ASP A 252 12.34 -28.01 -6.58
CA ASP A 252 13.77 -27.70 -6.56
C ASP A 252 14.20 -26.82 -7.75
N GLU A 253 13.66 -27.10 -8.94
CA GLU A 253 13.89 -26.27 -10.12
C GLU A 253 13.27 -24.87 -9.96
N ILE A 254 12.09 -24.78 -9.34
CA ILE A 254 11.46 -23.50 -8.97
C ILE A 254 12.36 -22.70 -8.00
N GLN A 255 12.97 -23.34 -7.00
CA GLN A 255 13.92 -22.66 -6.13
C GLN A 255 15.10 -22.09 -6.93
N ASN A 256 15.62 -22.84 -7.90
CA ASN A 256 16.74 -22.39 -8.73
C ASN A 256 16.36 -21.22 -9.65
N ILE A 257 15.14 -21.23 -10.20
CA ILE A 257 14.56 -20.10 -10.95
C ILE A 257 14.52 -18.84 -10.07
N ALA A 258 13.99 -18.97 -8.85
CA ALA A 258 13.88 -17.86 -7.90
C ALA A 258 15.26 -17.32 -7.48
N LYS A 259 16.21 -18.21 -7.13
CA LYS A 259 17.60 -17.84 -6.80
C LYS A 259 18.25 -17.08 -7.94
N ALA A 260 18.12 -17.56 -9.17
CA ALA A 260 18.67 -16.89 -10.34
C ALA A 260 18.10 -15.47 -10.53
N PHE A 261 16.77 -15.30 -10.41
CA PHE A 261 16.14 -13.98 -10.44
C PHE A 261 16.68 -13.06 -9.35
N ILE A 262 16.72 -13.53 -8.10
CA ILE A 262 17.20 -12.75 -6.95
C ILE A 262 18.66 -12.33 -7.14
N GLU A 263 19.54 -13.25 -7.55
CA GLU A 263 20.93 -12.94 -7.88
C GLU A 263 21.02 -11.82 -8.92
N GLY A 264 20.25 -11.91 -10.01
CA GLY A 264 20.22 -10.87 -11.03
C GLY A 264 19.80 -9.51 -10.49
N TYR A 265 18.78 -9.49 -9.62
CA TYR A 265 18.31 -8.26 -8.97
C TYR A 265 19.38 -7.67 -8.03
N ILE A 266 20.08 -8.52 -7.27
CA ILE A 266 21.12 -8.12 -6.32
C ILE A 266 22.42 -7.67 -7.02
N GLU A 267 22.79 -8.29 -8.14
CA GLU A 267 24.03 -8.01 -8.89
C GLU A 267 23.89 -6.86 -9.89
N GLY A 268 22.71 -6.65 -10.49
CA GLY A 268 22.55 -5.73 -11.63
C GLY A 268 23.10 -6.29 -12.95
N CYS A 269 23.02 -5.52 -14.05
CA CYS A 269 23.11 -6.08 -15.43
C CYS A 269 24.51 -6.07 -15.99
N ASP A 270 25.32 -5.18 -15.44
CA ASP A 270 26.69 -4.93 -15.83
C ASP A 270 27.67 -5.55 -14.82
N GLY A 271 27.17 -6.25 -13.79
CA GLY A 271 27.97 -6.70 -12.64
C GLY A 271 28.59 -5.55 -11.84
N THR A 272 28.30 -4.30 -12.22
CA THR A 272 28.70 -3.08 -11.54
C THR A 272 27.45 -2.43 -10.99
N ALA A 273 26.74 -3.17 -10.14
CA ALA A 273 25.68 -2.61 -9.33
C ALA A 273 26.17 -1.33 -8.67
N SER A 274 25.85 -0.18 -9.26
CA SER A 274 25.78 1.06 -8.50
C SER A 274 24.87 0.72 -7.32
N PRO A 275 25.25 1.09 -6.09
CA PRO A 275 24.35 0.95 -4.96
C PRO A 275 23.13 1.81 -5.29
N GLY A 276 22.13 1.18 -5.90
CA GLY A 276 20.77 1.68 -5.91
C GLY A 276 20.41 1.94 -4.45
N PRO A 277 19.43 2.82 -4.19
CA PRO A 277 19.07 3.21 -2.83
C PRO A 277 19.01 1.96 -1.96
N ARG A 278 19.89 1.88 -0.96
CA ARG A 278 20.13 0.70 -0.09
C ARG A 278 18.91 0.32 0.76
N GLU A 279 17.76 0.95 0.52
CA GLU A 279 16.58 0.94 1.37
C GLU A 279 15.39 0.25 0.71
N ALA A 280 15.50 -0.15 -0.57
CA ALA A 280 14.41 -0.87 -1.25
C ALA A 280 14.47 -2.37 -0.91
N VAL A 281 13.53 -2.82 -0.07
CA VAL A 281 13.26 -4.25 0.17
C VAL A 281 12.32 -4.76 -0.92
N LEU A 282 12.68 -5.87 -1.55
CA LEU A 282 11.89 -6.56 -2.57
C LEU A 282 11.35 -7.88 -2.02
N THR A 283 10.04 -8.08 -2.06
CA THR A 283 9.40 -9.38 -1.90
C THR A 283 9.17 -10.03 -3.25
N VAL A 284 9.80 -11.18 -3.47
CA VAL A 284 9.56 -12.02 -4.64
C VAL A 284 8.50 -13.07 -4.29
N VAL A 285 7.34 -12.99 -4.93
CA VAL A 285 6.22 -13.91 -4.77
C VAL A 285 6.35 -15.03 -5.80
N LEU A 286 6.47 -16.28 -5.34
CA LEU A 286 6.46 -17.45 -6.22
C LEU A 286 5.03 -17.95 -6.35
N GLY A 287 4.41 -17.56 -7.47
CA GLY A 287 2.99 -17.75 -7.73
C GLY A 287 2.69 -19.04 -8.49
N THR A 288 1.74 -19.82 -7.99
CA THR A 288 1.06 -20.88 -8.76
C THR A 288 -0.35 -20.45 -9.16
N SER A 289 -1.19 -21.32 -9.71
CA SER A 289 -2.58 -21.02 -10.06
C SER A 289 -3.53 -22.16 -9.74
N ASN A 290 -4.84 -21.91 -9.71
CA ASN A 290 -5.84 -22.97 -9.55
C ASN A 290 -6.34 -23.56 -10.88
N SER A 291 -5.58 -23.45 -11.98
CA SER A 291 -6.09 -23.84 -13.31
C SER A 291 -6.51 -25.30 -13.37
N LYS A 292 -7.58 -25.60 -14.10
CA LYS A 292 -8.00 -26.97 -14.40
C LYS A 292 -6.95 -27.72 -15.22
N ILE A 293 -7.04 -29.04 -15.18
CA ILE A 293 -6.31 -29.93 -16.09
C ILE A 293 -7.34 -30.65 -16.94
N ASN A 294 -7.30 -30.49 -18.27
CA ASN A 294 -8.24 -31.15 -19.19
C ASN A 294 -9.73 -30.90 -18.85
N GLY A 295 -10.07 -29.69 -18.39
CA GLY A 295 -11.44 -29.29 -18.06
C GLY A 295 -11.98 -29.82 -16.72
N ILE A 296 -11.18 -30.60 -15.97
CA ILE A 296 -11.52 -31.07 -14.63
C ILE A 296 -10.68 -30.35 -13.57
N ASP A 297 -11.18 -30.36 -12.34
CA ASP A 297 -10.45 -29.84 -11.18
C ASP A 297 -9.06 -30.46 -11.09
N ASN A 298 -8.07 -29.61 -10.83
CA ASN A 298 -6.68 -30.03 -10.80
C ASN A 298 -6.43 -30.98 -9.62
N PRO A 299 -6.09 -32.26 -9.87
CA PRO A 299 -5.88 -33.24 -8.81
C PRO A 299 -4.64 -32.95 -7.94
N ALA A 300 -3.74 -32.08 -8.39
CA ALA A 300 -2.55 -31.66 -7.63
C ALA A 300 -2.80 -30.42 -6.76
N LEU A 301 -4.02 -29.85 -6.76
CA LEU A 301 -4.45 -28.86 -5.76
C LEU A 301 -4.84 -29.57 -4.46
N THR A 302 -3.86 -30.13 -3.77
CA THR A 302 -4.02 -30.83 -2.50
C THR A 302 -3.36 -30.08 -1.35
N ALA A 303 -3.72 -30.44 -0.12
CA ALA A 303 -3.07 -29.89 1.06
C ALA A 303 -1.59 -30.29 1.15
N GLU A 304 -1.24 -31.51 0.73
CA GLU A 304 0.14 -31.99 0.71
C GLU A 304 1.01 -31.17 -0.23
N HIS A 305 0.48 -30.80 -1.39
CA HIS A 305 1.20 -29.95 -2.32
C HIS A 305 1.32 -28.51 -1.82
N GLY A 306 0.25 -27.94 -1.25
CA GLY A 306 0.32 -26.62 -0.61
C GLY A 306 1.36 -26.55 0.49
N ALA A 307 1.43 -27.58 1.34
CA ALA A 307 2.43 -27.71 2.39
C ALA A 307 3.86 -27.83 1.84
N ALA A 308 4.06 -28.61 0.77
CA ALA A 308 5.35 -28.71 0.09
C ALA A 308 5.79 -27.37 -0.53
N TRP A 309 4.85 -26.60 -1.10
CA TRP A 309 5.12 -25.26 -1.61
C TRP A 309 5.54 -24.31 -0.49
N ALA A 310 4.85 -24.30 0.66
CA ALA A 310 5.24 -23.50 1.81
C ALA A 310 6.62 -23.89 2.36
N ALA A 311 6.93 -25.19 2.41
CA ALA A 311 8.26 -25.67 2.82
C ALA A 311 9.36 -25.14 1.90
N MET A 312 9.15 -25.18 0.57
CA MET A 312 10.06 -24.58 -0.41
C MET A 312 10.28 -23.07 -0.17
N ILE A 313 9.23 -22.31 0.16
CA ILE A 313 9.36 -20.87 0.49
C ILE A 313 10.17 -20.67 1.78
N ASN A 314 9.94 -21.48 2.81
CA ASN A 314 10.68 -21.42 4.06
C ASN A 314 12.18 -21.72 3.83
N GLU A 315 12.50 -22.75 3.05
CA GLU A 315 13.87 -23.12 2.68
C GLU A 315 14.57 -22.01 1.90
N LEU A 316 13.87 -21.37 0.96
CA LEU A 316 14.45 -20.29 0.16
C LEU A 316 14.77 -19.07 1.03
N ASN A 317 13.90 -18.68 1.96
CA ASN A 317 14.22 -17.59 2.88
C ASN A 317 15.35 -17.96 3.86
N ALA A 318 15.42 -19.21 4.35
CA ALA A 318 16.53 -19.66 5.17
C ALA A 318 17.87 -19.60 4.40
N PHE A 319 17.85 -19.88 3.09
CA PHE A 319 19.01 -19.66 2.21
C PHE A 319 19.37 -18.16 2.14
N LEU A 320 18.40 -17.27 1.91
CA LEU A 320 18.66 -15.81 1.85
C LEU A 320 19.23 -15.28 3.17
N GLU A 321 18.76 -15.78 4.31
CA GLU A 321 19.28 -15.46 5.65
C GLU A 321 20.75 -15.83 5.84
N GLY A 322 21.23 -16.85 5.13
CA GLY A 322 22.62 -17.27 5.13
C GLY A 322 23.56 -16.44 4.23
N GLU A 323 23.01 -15.63 3.32
CA GLU A 323 23.77 -14.88 2.31
C GLU A 323 24.05 -13.43 2.77
N GLU A 324 25.30 -12.97 2.65
CA GLU A 324 25.69 -11.65 3.10
C GLU A 324 25.00 -10.54 2.27
N GLY A 325 24.19 -9.71 2.94
CA GLY A 325 23.52 -8.55 2.33
C GLY A 325 22.22 -8.84 1.58
N TYR A 326 21.77 -10.10 1.56
CA TYR A 326 20.48 -10.50 0.99
C TYR A 326 19.29 -10.19 1.91
N PRO A 327 19.33 -10.48 3.23
CA PRO A 327 18.16 -10.35 4.12
C PRO A 327 17.64 -8.93 4.27
N ASP A 328 18.51 -7.94 4.05
CA ASP A 328 18.15 -6.52 4.13
C ASP A 328 17.57 -5.99 2.81
N ARG A 329 17.54 -6.81 1.76
CA ARG A 329 17.19 -6.40 0.39
C ARG A 329 16.09 -7.22 -0.23
N VAL A 330 15.99 -8.51 0.07
CA VAL A 330 15.04 -9.42 -0.57
C VAL A 330 14.46 -10.42 0.43
N ASP A 331 13.15 -10.64 0.35
CA ASP A 331 12.45 -11.77 0.96
C ASP A 331 11.59 -12.50 -0.09
N VAL A 332 11.13 -13.71 0.25
CA VAL A 332 10.32 -14.55 -0.65
C VAL A 332 9.01 -14.94 0.03
N ALA A 333 7.93 -14.90 -0.73
CA ALA A 333 6.60 -15.31 -0.30
C ALA A 333 5.98 -16.29 -1.30
N GLY A 334 4.99 -17.05 -0.86
CA GLY A 334 4.17 -17.87 -1.75
C GLY A 334 3.14 -17.01 -2.49
N GLY A 335 2.53 -17.55 -3.53
CA GLY A 335 1.38 -16.91 -4.15
C GLY A 335 0.48 -17.90 -4.88
N ILE A 336 -0.77 -17.51 -5.06
CA ILE A 336 -1.73 -18.24 -5.87
C ILE A 336 -2.58 -17.28 -6.70
N ASP A 337 -2.64 -17.55 -8.00
CA ASP A 337 -3.59 -16.98 -8.96
C ASP A 337 -4.89 -17.76 -8.83
N ALA A 338 -5.69 -17.44 -7.81
CA ALA A 338 -6.93 -18.16 -7.52
C ALA A 338 -8.11 -17.47 -8.21
N GLU A 339 -8.38 -17.91 -9.42
CA GLU A 339 -9.40 -17.37 -10.29
C GLU A 339 -10.74 -18.09 -10.06
N LEU A 340 -11.84 -17.40 -10.34
CA LEU A 340 -13.19 -17.89 -10.05
C LEU A 340 -13.99 -18.39 -11.26
N ASP A 341 -13.47 -18.24 -12.48
CA ASP A 341 -14.14 -18.76 -13.68
C ASP A 341 -14.04 -20.29 -13.75
N LEU A 342 -15.10 -20.98 -13.36
CA LEU A 342 -15.15 -22.44 -13.31
C LEU A 342 -14.98 -23.13 -14.66
N SER A 343 -15.03 -22.42 -15.79
CA SER A 343 -14.79 -23.05 -17.10
C SER A 343 -13.31 -23.42 -17.28
N GLU A 344 -12.40 -22.64 -16.70
CA GLU A 344 -10.95 -22.80 -16.86
C GLU A 344 -10.22 -23.08 -15.53
N TRP A 345 -10.86 -22.76 -14.40
CA TRP A 345 -10.26 -22.79 -13.06
C TRP A 345 -10.95 -23.78 -12.15
N SER A 346 -10.17 -24.38 -11.24
CA SER A 346 -10.65 -25.44 -10.36
C SER A 346 -11.63 -24.88 -9.34
N THR A 347 -12.55 -25.73 -8.90
CA THR A 347 -13.55 -25.34 -7.90
C THR A 347 -12.90 -24.96 -6.55
N PRO A 348 -13.66 -24.34 -5.63
CA PRO A 348 -13.21 -23.94 -4.31
C PRO A 348 -12.64 -25.05 -3.44
N PRO A 349 -13.23 -26.27 -3.36
CA PRO A 349 -12.69 -27.31 -2.48
C PRO A 349 -11.20 -27.64 -2.70
N PRO A 350 -10.71 -27.97 -3.92
CA PRO A 350 -9.29 -28.27 -4.13
C PRO A 350 -8.40 -27.04 -3.88
N THR A 351 -8.81 -25.86 -4.31
CA THR A 351 -8.02 -24.63 -4.06
C THR A 351 -7.93 -24.30 -2.56
N ARG A 352 -9.01 -24.51 -1.80
CA ARG A 352 -9.00 -24.39 -0.32
C ARG A 352 -8.07 -25.40 0.31
N ALA A 353 -8.09 -26.65 -0.14
CA ALA A 353 -7.20 -27.69 0.36
C ALA A 353 -5.74 -27.25 0.18
N TRP A 354 -5.37 -26.73 -1.00
CA TRP A 354 -4.04 -26.21 -1.25
C TRP A 354 -3.63 -25.07 -0.30
N VAL A 355 -4.45 -24.02 -0.15
CA VAL A 355 -4.06 -22.91 0.75
C VAL A 355 -4.06 -23.29 2.23
N GLN A 356 -4.89 -24.26 2.65
CA GLN A 356 -4.83 -24.84 4.00
C GLN A 356 -3.52 -25.61 4.22
N GLY A 357 -3.11 -26.38 3.22
CA GLY A 357 -1.81 -27.04 3.19
C GLY A 357 -0.68 -26.04 3.37
N TYR A 358 -0.70 -24.96 2.60
CA TYR A 358 0.29 -23.89 2.70
C TYR A 358 0.34 -23.29 4.11
N ASP A 359 -0.80 -22.82 4.63
CA ASP A 359 -0.90 -22.17 5.96
C ASP A 359 -0.46 -23.10 7.10
N SER A 360 -0.57 -24.42 6.95
CA SER A 360 -0.16 -25.39 7.97
C SER A 360 1.36 -25.49 8.20
N VAL A 361 2.17 -25.03 7.25
CA VAL A 361 3.65 -25.10 7.27
C VAL A 361 4.30 -23.71 7.15
N ALA A 362 3.59 -22.74 6.61
CA ALA A 362 4.13 -21.43 6.25
C ALA A 362 4.76 -20.67 7.44
N ALA A 363 6.01 -20.24 7.25
CA ALA A 363 6.62 -19.18 8.06
C ALA A 363 6.48 -17.79 7.40
N TYR A 364 6.19 -17.77 6.10
CA TYR A 364 6.04 -16.55 5.28
C TYR A 364 4.65 -16.52 4.63
N PRO A 365 4.07 -15.32 4.40
CA PRO A 365 2.74 -15.22 3.82
C PRO A 365 2.67 -15.82 2.41
N TYR A 366 1.45 -16.09 1.95
CA TYR A 366 1.16 -16.15 0.53
C TYR A 366 0.25 -15.00 0.10
N TYR A 367 0.38 -14.61 -1.16
CA TYR A 367 -0.46 -13.62 -1.80
C TYR A 367 -1.48 -14.31 -2.71
N ASN A 368 -2.77 -14.11 -2.45
CA ASN A 368 -3.79 -14.39 -3.46
C ASN A 368 -3.79 -13.23 -4.47
N PHE A 369 -3.28 -13.50 -5.66
CA PHE A 369 -3.18 -12.54 -6.76
C PHE A 369 -4.12 -12.84 -7.93
N GLY A 370 -5.14 -13.67 -7.71
CA GLY A 370 -6.22 -13.90 -8.65
C GLY A 370 -7.27 -12.79 -8.66
N ASP A 371 -8.25 -12.95 -9.53
CA ASP A 371 -9.39 -12.07 -9.68
C ASP A 371 -10.51 -12.38 -8.67
N CYS A 372 -11.63 -11.69 -8.84
CA CYS A 372 -12.87 -11.92 -8.09
C CYS A 372 -14.00 -12.12 -9.11
N ASN A 373 -13.77 -12.88 -10.18
CA ASN A 373 -14.79 -13.08 -11.19
C ASN A 373 -16.05 -13.72 -10.56
N GLY A 374 -17.22 -13.18 -10.88
CA GLY A 374 -18.48 -13.56 -10.22
C GLY A 374 -18.76 -12.81 -8.91
N CYS A 375 -17.82 -12.03 -8.36
CA CYS A 375 -18.14 -11.07 -7.31
C CYS A 375 -19.05 -9.95 -7.83
N PRO A 376 -19.90 -9.35 -6.98
CA PRO A 376 -20.80 -8.31 -7.43
C PRO A 376 -19.99 -7.07 -7.83
N ARG A 377 -20.43 -6.40 -8.90
CA ARG A 377 -19.93 -5.10 -9.33
C ARG A 377 -20.96 -4.03 -8.98
N GLU A 378 -21.99 -3.92 -9.80
CA GLU A 378 -23.03 -2.89 -9.69
C GLU A 378 -24.32 -3.42 -9.07
N GLN A 379 -24.44 -4.74 -8.92
CA GLN A 379 -25.66 -5.36 -8.41
C GLN A 379 -25.93 -4.91 -6.97
N PRO A 380 -27.18 -4.53 -6.66
CA PRO A 380 -27.56 -4.18 -5.30
C PRO A 380 -27.42 -5.40 -4.38
N LYS A 381 -27.17 -5.16 -3.09
CA LYS A 381 -26.94 -6.24 -2.12
C LYS A 381 -28.08 -7.26 -2.03
N GLY A 382 -29.32 -6.85 -2.26
CA GLY A 382 -30.48 -7.75 -2.27
C GLY A 382 -30.34 -8.87 -3.32
N GLU A 383 -29.61 -8.60 -4.40
CA GLU A 383 -29.35 -9.54 -5.48
C GLU A 383 -28.09 -10.39 -5.25
N TRP A 384 -27.34 -10.15 -4.17
CA TRP A 384 -26.16 -10.97 -3.86
C TRP A 384 -26.57 -12.39 -3.41
N THR A 385 -27.82 -12.56 -2.96
CA THR A 385 -28.36 -13.81 -2.42
C THR A 385 -28.91 -14.71 -3.53
N GLY A 386 -28.01 -15.30 -4.31
CA GLY A 386 -28.30 -16.56 -4.97
C GLY A 386 -28.02 -17.71 -3.99
N LEU A 387 -29.05 -18.20 -3.30
CA LEU A 387 -28.95 -19.36 -2.41
C LEU A 387 -28.97 -20.65 -3.24
N LEU A 388 -27.81 -21.32 -3.26
CA LEU A 388 -27.61 -22.79 -3.20
C LEU A 388 -28.81 -23.66 -3.63
N ALA A 389 -28.74 -24.18 -4.87
CA ALA A 389 -29.39 -25.44 -5.22
C ALA A 389 -28.63 -26.27 -6.26
N ASP A 390 -27.65 -25.70 -6.98
CA ASP A 390 -26.88 -26.44 -7.98
C ASP A 390 -25.37 -26.24 -7.80
N GLN A 391 -24.58 -27.30 -8.00
CA GLN A 391 -23.12 -27.31 -7.78
C GLN A 391 -22.35 -26.41 -8.77
N ASP A 392 -23.02 -25.81 -9.77
CA ASP A 392 -22.47 -24.84 -10.73
C ASP A 392 -22.48 -23.37 -10.22
N ALA A 393 -22.82 -23.15 -8.95
CA ALA A 393 -23.23 -21.85 -8.38
C ALA A 393 -22.10 -20.92 -7.87
N ILE A 394 -20.88 -20.98 -8.41
CA ILE A 394 -19.83 -19.98 -8.09
C ILE A 394 -19.94 -18.72 -8.92
N ASN A 395 -20.77 -18.75 -9.97
CA ASN A 395 -21.24 -17.57 -10.67
C ASN A 395 -22.22 -16.73 -9.83
N LEU A 396 -22.41 -17.05 -8.53
CA LEU A 396 -23.22 -16.28 -7.61
C LEU A 396 -22.33 -15.40 -6.72
N HIS A 397 -22.76 -14.16 -6.55
CA HIS A 397 -22.03 -13.10 -5.87
C HIS A 397 -21.59 -13.44 -4.43
N TYR A 398 -22.49 -14.02 -3.62
CA TYR A 398 -22.17 -14.29 -2.20
C TYR A 398 -21.19 -15.45 -1.98
N PRO A 399 -21.33 -16.61 -2.65
CA PRO A 399 -20.29 -17.65 -2.64
C PRO A 399 -18.91 -17.13 -3.06
N ALA A 400 -18.83 -16.33 -4.13
CA ALA A 400 -17.60 -15.72 -4.60
C ALA A 400 -16.95 -14.83 -3.52
N LEU A 401 -17.71 -13.91 -2.91
CA LEU A 401 -17.24 -13.04 -1.82
C LEU A 401 -16.72 -13.84 -0.61
N ARG A 402 -17.44 -14.88 -0.18
CA ARG A 402 -17.02 -15.74 0.95
C ARG A 402 -15.75 -16.51 0.63
N TYR A 403 -15.60 -16.95 -0.62
CA TYR A 403 -14.44 -17.69 -1.07
C TYR A 403 -13.20 -16.80 -1.19
N VAL A 404 -13.30 -15.65 -1.87
CA VAL A 404 -12.20 -14.69 -1.97
C VAL A 404 -11.82 -14.16 -0.58
N LYS A 405 -12.80 -13.93 0.30
CA LYS A 405 -12.53 -13.66 1.72
C LYS A 405 -11.63 -14.72 2.35
N TYR A 406 -12.00 -15.98 2.20
CA TYR A 406 -11.27 -17.10 2.79
C TYR A 406 -9.82 -17.15 2.26
N LEU A 407 -9.65 -17.05 0.94
CA LEU A 407 -8.34 -17.15 0.30
C LEU A 407 -7.43 -15.93 0.56
N SER A 408 -7.99 -14.75 0.68
CA SER A 408 -7.22 -13.51 0.74
C SER A 408 -7.03 -12.95 2.15
N PHE A 409 -7.91 -13.35 3.08
CA PHE A 409 -7.96 -12.79 4.44
C PHE A 409 -8.29 -13.81 5.54
N GLY A 410 -8.68 -15.03 5.18
CA GLY A 410 -9.21 -16.02 6.12
C GLY A 410 -8.17 -16.86 6.85
N LEU A 411 -6.93 -16.88 6.35
CA LEU A 411 -5.81 -17.65 6.90
C LEU A 411 -4.71 -16.71 7.43
N GLU A 412 -3.92 -17.17 8.39
CA GLU A 412 -2.87 -16.35 9.01
C GLU A 412 -1.79 -15.96 7.98
N SER A 413 -1.45 -16.88 7.08
CA SER A 413 -0.53 -16.64 5.98
C SER A 413 -1.14 -15.88 4.80
N SER A 414 -2.48 -15.73 4.72
CA SER A 414 -3.13 -15.16 3.53
C SER A 414 -2.99 -13.64 3.43
N ARG A 415 -2.70 -13.14 2.22
CA ARG A 415 -2.65 -11.71 1.89
C ARG A 415 -3.38 -11.45 0.57
N ALA A 416 -4.12 -10.35 0.49
CA ALA A 416 -4.83 -9.97 -0.72
C ALA A 416 -3.95 -9.14 -1.65
N LEU A 417 -3.85 -9.57 -2.91
CA LEU A 417 -3.17 -8.85 -3.98
C LEU A 417 -4.03 -8.80 -5.26
N PRO A 418 -5.20 -8.13 -5.23
CA PRO A 418 -6.19 -8.10 -6.30
C PRO A 418 -5.65 -8.10 -7.73
N GLN A 419 -6.10 -9.04 -8.55
CA GLN A 419 -5.97 -8.91 -10.00
C GLN A 419 -7.10 -8.05 -10.55
N ILE A 420 -6.76 -6.98 -11.26
CA ILE A 420 -7.74 -6.01 -11.80
C ILE A 420 -7.43 -5.76 -13.27
N TYR A 421 -7.92 -6.65 -14.12
CA TYR A 421 -7.71 -6.58 -15.57
C TYR A 421 -8.32 -5.33 -16.22
N LYS A 422 -9.44 -4.87 -15.67
CA LYS A 422 -10.23 -3.74 -16.15
C LYS A 422 -10.66 -2.90 -14.96
N ALA A 423 -10.84 -1.61 -15.16
CA ALA A 423 -11.07 -0.71 -14.03
C ALA A 423 -12.46 -0.92 -13.40
N ASP A 424 -13.44 -1.48 -14.14
CA ASP A 424 -14.71 -1.91 -13.52
C ASP A 424 -14.51 -3.07 -12.52
N TYR A 425 -13.46 -3.89 -12.68
CA TYR A 425 -13.14 -5.01 -11.77
C TYR A 425 -12.65 -4.51 -10.41
N ALA A 426 -12.20 -3.25 -10.31
CA ALA A 426 -11.95 -2.61 -9.02
C ALA A 426 -13.19 -2.61 -8.11
N THR A 427 -14.40 -2.63 -8.70
CA THR A 427 -15.66 -2.69 -7.96
C THR A 427 -15.86 -4.05 -7.28
N GLU A 428 -15.35 -5.14 -7.88
CA GLU A 428 -15.43 -6.47 -7.27
C GLU A 428 -14.68 -6.50 -5.93
N TRP A 429 -13.44 -6.03 -5.95
CA TRP A 429 -12.58 -5.96 -4.76
C TRP A 429 -13.03 -4.92 -3.74
N TYR A 430 -13.64 -3.82 -4.20
CA TYR A 430 -14.37 -2.92 -3.33
C TYR A 430 -15.50 -3.65 -2.59
N ASN A 431 -16.29 -4.48 -3.29
CA ASN A 431 -17.38 -5.24 -2.67
C ASN A 431 -16.86 -6.36 -1.75
N VAL A 432 -15.68 -6.94 -2.01
CA VAL A 432 -14.97 -7.80 -1.05
C VAL A 432 -14.66 -7.03 0.24
N ARG A 433 -14.09 -5.82 0.14
CA ARG A 433 -13.80 -4.97 1.32
C ARG A 433 -15.06 -4.58 2.07
N ARG A 434 -16.13 -4.25 1.35
CA ARG A 434 -17.44 -3.99 1.95
C ARG A 434 -17.95 -5.22 2.71
N TYR A 435 -17.86 -6.41 2.09
CA TYR A 435 -18.27 -7.65 2.73
C TYR A 435 -17.50 -7.92 4.03
N LEU A 436 -16.18 -7.71 4.05
CA LEU A 436 -15.37 -7.79 5.26
C LEU A 436 -15.80 -6.79 6.34
N TYR A 437 -16.10 -5.55 5.95
CA TYR A 437 -16.56 -4.52 6.88
C TYR A 437 -17.87 -4.92 7.57
N GLU A 438 -18.79 -5.53 6.82
CA GLU A 438 -20.08 -6.02 7.37
C GLU A 438 -19.91 -7.18 8.34
N LEU A 439 -18.82 -7.95 8.21
CA LEU A 439 -18.45 -9.02 9.15
C LEU A 439 -17.62 -8.52 10.34
N ASP A 440 -17.40 -7.21 10.45
CA ASP A 440 -16.54 -6.57 11.46
C ASP A 440 -15.05 -6.97 11.38
N GLU A 441 -14.59 -7.47 10.23
CA GLU A 441 -13.22 -7.94 9.98
C GLU A 441 -12.34 -6.82 9.36
N ARG A 442 -12.28 -5.67 10.04
CA ARG A 442 -11.79 -4.41 9.45
C ARG A 442 -10.28 -4.32 9.21
N LYS A 443 -9.49 -5.25 9.75
CA LYS A 443 -8.05 -5.06 9.97
C LYS A 443 -7.13 -5.55 8.85
N THR A 444 -7.65 -6.27 7.86
CA THR A 444 -6.78 -6.94 6.89
C THR A 444 -6.61 -6.06 5.65
N PRO A 445 -5.40 -5.57 5.34
CA PRO A 445 -5.20 -4.65 4.22
C PRO A 445 -5.12 -5.38 2.87
N ILE A 446 -5.40 -4.64 1.79
CA ILE A 446 -5.03 -5.02 0.43
C ILE A 446 -3.59 -4.56 0.20
N ARG A 447 -2.69 -5.47 -0.21
CA ARG A 447 -1.24 -5.25 -0.23
C ARG A 447 -0.73 -4.62 -1.53
N GLY A 448 -1.52 -4.64 -2.59
CA GLY A 448 -1.15 -4.18 -3.93
C GLY A 448 -2.27 -4.43 -4.94
N VAL A 449 -2.00 -4.22 -6.23
CA VAL A 449 -2.86 -4.65 -7.35
C VAL A 449 -1.96 -5.22 -8.44
N VAL A 450 -2.45 -6.26 -9.11
CA VAL A 450 -1.78 -6.93 -10.22
C VAL A 450 -2.59 -6.78 -11.49
N VAL A 451 -1.89 -6.65 -12.62
CA VAL A 451 -2.47 -6.81 -13.95
C VAL A 451 -1.52 -7.61 -14.81
N SER A 452 -2.05 -8.59 -15.53
CA SER A 452 -1.30 -9.32 -16.55
C SER A 452 -1.29 -8.63 -17.90
N CYS A 453 -0.36 -7.72 -18.15
CA CYS A 453 -0.27 -7.07 -19.47
C CYS A 453 0.33 -7.96 -20.56
N LYS A 454 1.21 -8.91 -20.20
CA LYS A 454 1.82 -9.84 -21.16
C LYS A 454 0.77 -10.75 -21.81
N VAL A 455 -0.29 -11.11 -21.08
CA VAL A 455 -1.36 -11.99 -21.58
C VAL A 455 -2.50 -11.19 -22.20
N THR A 456 -2.82 -10.01 -21.66
CA THR A 456 -4.02 -9.27 -22.06
C THR A 456 -3.78 -8.18 -23.11
N ASN A 457 -2.53 -7.91 -23.49
CA ASN A 457 -2.15 -6.77 -24.34
C ASN A 457 -2.76 -5.47 -23.79
N CYS A 458 -2.42 -5.11 -22.54
CA CYS A 458 -2.89 -3.86 -21.93
C CYS A 458 -2.75 -2.71 -22.91
N ALA A 459 -3.85 -1.99 -23.13
CA ALA A 459 -3.72 -0.69 -23.76
C ALA A 459 -2.86 0.16 -22.82
N THR A 460 -1.98 0.99 -23.39
CA THR A 460 -1.59 2.24 -22.74
C THR A 460 -2.73 3.19 -23.06
N PRO A 461 -3.79 3.26 -22.23
CA PRO A 461 -4.86 4.17 -22.54
C PRO A 461 -4.30 5.59 -22.39
N GLY A 462 -5.06 6.58 -22.83
CA GLY A 462 -4.72 7.97 -22.52
C GLY A 462 -4.75 8.25 -21.01
N SER A 463 -4.99 9.50 -20.68
CA SER A 463 -5.09 9.96 -19.30
C SER A 463 -6.23 9.23 -18.53
N TRP A 464 -6.20 9.24 -17.20
CA TRP A 464 -7.27 8.65 -16.37
C TRP A 464 -8.64 9.27 -16.68
N GLU A 465 -8.65 10.52 -17.13
CA GLU A 465 -9.81 11.26 -17.61
C GLU A 465 -10.50 10.56 -18.79
N ASP A 466 -9.74 9.99 -19.74
CA ASP A 466 -10.29 9.26 -20.88
C ASP A 466 -11.05 7.99 -20.45
N TYR A 467 -10.71 7.44 -19.26
CA TYR A 467 -11.46 6.33 -18.67
C TYR A 467 -12.79 6.79 -18.06
N LEU A 468 -12.80 7.93 -17.35
CA LEU A 468 -14.02 8.48 -16.72
C LEU A 468 -15.11 8.81 -17.74
N GLU A 469 -14.74 9.11 -18.97
CA GLU A 469 -15.67 9.40 -20.07
C GLU A 469 -16.30 8.13 -20.68
N GLY A 470 -15.99 6.94 -20.14
CA GLY A 470 -16.69 5.68 -20.43
C GLY A 470 -16.22 4.94 -21.69
N GLU A 471 -15.35 5.54 -22.51
CA GLU A 471 -14.84 4.91 -23.73
C GLU A 471 -13.95 3.68 -23.46
N LEU A 472 -13.40 3.56 -22.26
CA LEU A 472 -12.40 2.54 -21.90
C LEU A 472 -12.84 1.56 -20.81
N ALA A 473 -14.12 1.56 -20.42
CA ALA A 473 -14.63 0.71 -19.33
C ALA A 473 -14.34 -0.80 -19.53
N ASN A 474 -14.24 -1.26 -20.78
CA ASN A 474 -14.00 -2.66 -21.14
C ASN A 474 -12.57 -2.97 -21.61
N THR A 475 -11.67 -2.00 -21.59
CA THR A 475 -10.30 -2.16 -22.08
C THR A 475 -9.39 -2.67 -20.99
N PHE A 476 -8.45 -3.56 -21.32
CA PHE A 476 -7.40 -3.97 -20.39
C PHE A 476 -6.50 -2.78 -20.07
N ILE A 477 -6.29 -2.53 -18.78
CA ILE A 477 -5.59 -1.35 -18.29
C ILE A 477 -4.22 -1.72 -17.75
N GLU A 478 -3.24 -0.82 -17.85
CA GLU A 478 -1.95 -1.04 -17.22
C GLU A 478 -2.05 -1.06 -15.67
N PRO A 479 -1.09 -1.67 -14.96
CA PRO A 479 -1.13 -1.80 -13.51
C PRO A 479 -1.34 -0.49 -12.74
N ARG A 480 -0.80 0.63 -13.24
CA ARG A 480 -0.95 1.95 -12.61
C ARG A 480 -2.42 2.38 -12.60
N LEU A 481 -3.12 2.16 -13.70
CA LEU A 481 -4.54 2.49 -13.83
C LEU A 481 -5.42 1.52 -13.05
N ALA A 482 -5.06 0.24 -12.97
CA ALA A 482 -5.77 -0.72 -12.13
C ALA A 482 -5.70 -0.36 -10.66
N TRP A 483 -4.52 0.08 -10.22
CA TRP A 483 -4.36 0.64 -8.90
C TRP A 483 -5.19 1.91 -8.70
N GLN A 484 -5.11 2.88 -9.63
CA GLN A 484 -5.87 4.12 -9.55
C GLN A 484 -7.38 3.82 -9.47
N ALA A 485 -7.87 2.87 -10.27
CA ALA A 485 -9.25 2.41 -10.23
C ALA A 485 -9.63 1.82 -8.87
N LEU A 486 -8.79 0.96 -8.28
CA LEU A 486 -9.04 0.43 -6.95
C LEU A 486 -9.01 1.52 -5.89
N TYR A 487 -8.02 2.41 -5.93
CA TYR A 487 -7.89 3.52 -5.00
C TYR A 487 -9.10 4.44 -5.08
N ASP A 488 -9.51 4.86 -6.28
CA ASP A 488 -10.67 5.72 -6.48
C ASP A 488 -11.95 5.00 -6.07
N ARG A 489 -12.09 3.72 -6.37
CA ARG A 489 -13.29 2.97 -6.00
C ARG A 489 -13.41 2.81 -4.50
N LEU A 490 -12.31 2.46 -3.83
CA LEU A 490 -12.25 2.38 -2.39
C LEU A 490 -12.53 3.76 -1.79
N ASN A 491 -11.88 4.83 -2.26
CA ASN A 491 -12.02 6.19 -1.72
C ASN A 491 -13.30 6.92 -2.13
N SER A 492 -14.02 6.44 -3.15
CA SER A 492 -15.25 7.07 -3.59
C SER A 492 -16.30 7.05 -2.48
N PRO A 493 -17.09 8.12 -2.30
CA PRO A 493 -18.27 8.05 -1.45
C PRO A 493 -19.10 6.88 -1.96
N PHE A 494 -19.37 5.93 -1.05
CA PHE A 494 -20.12 4.72 -1.29
C PHE A 494 -21.25 5.04 -2.26
N THR A 495 -21.17 4.59 -3.52
CA THR A 495 -22.21 4.92 -4.49
C THR A 495 -23.51 4.46 -3.86
N PRO A 496 -24.46 5.36 -3.58
CA PRO A 496 -25.58 4.99 -2.77
C PRO A 496 -26.30 3.88 -3.51
N GLU A 497 -26.31 2.68 -2.92
CA GLU A 497 -27.23 1.65 -3.35
C GLU A 497 -28.59 2.31 -3.46
N ARG A 498 -29.24 2.27 -4.61
CA ARG A 498 -30.61 2.74 -4.66
C ARG A 498 -31.43 1.70 -3.93
N ASP A 499 -32.26 2.15 -3.01
CA ASP A 499 -33.32 1.33 -2.44
C ASP A 499 -34.16 0.79 -3.61
N GLU A 500 -34.17 -0.53 -3.81
CA GLU A 500 -34.79 -1.18 -4.96
C GLU A 500 -36.30 -0.90 -5.04
N THR A 501 -36.94 -0.59 -3.91
CA THR A 501 -38.38 -0.30 -3.84
C THR A 501 -38.69 1.15 -4.22
N THR A 502 -37.79 2.09 -3.91
CA THR A 502 -38.04 3.53 -4.05
C THR A 502 -37.17 4.20 -5.11
N GLY A 503 -36.14 3.52 -5.62
CA GLY A 503 -35.11 4.07 -6.51
C GLY A 503 -34.26 5.17 -5.86
N GLN A 504 -34.44 5.44 -4.57
CA GLN A 504 -33.76 6.51 -3.86
C GLN A 504 -32.39 6.06 -3.37
N PRO A 505 -31.36 6.91 -3.43
CA PRO A 505 -30.05 6.60 -2.85
C PRO A 505 -30.19 6.27 -1.35
N LEU A 506 -29.77 5.07 -0.96
CA LEU A 506 -29.61 4.66 0.44
C LEU A 506 -28.52 5.53 1.03
N ASN A 507 -28.92 6.45 1.90
CA ASN A 507 -28.05 7.42 2.53
C ASN A 507 -27.21 6.74 3.63
N ARG A 508 -26.27 5.89 3.22
CA ARG A 508 -25.29 5.27 4.11
C ARG A 508 -24.06 6.17 4.19
N THR A 509 -23.58 6.41 5.40
CA THR A 509 -22.35 7.17 5.61
C THR A 509 -21.17 6.40 5.01
N ASN A 510 -20.34 7.06 4.21
CA ASN A 510 -19.13 6.47 3.64
C ASN A 510 -18.23 5.93 4.78
N PRO A 511 -17.86 4.64 4.79
CA PRO A 511 -16.95 4.08 5.79
C PRO A 511 -15.59 4.80 5.88
N ILE A 512 -15.14 5.45 4.80
CA ILE A 512 -13.90 6.26 4.79
C ILE A 512 -14.08 7.61 5.46
N ASP A 513 -15.24 8.26 5.31
CA ASP A 513 -15.54 9.49 6.04
C ASP A 513 -15.58 9.25 7.56
N GLN A 514 -15.71 7.99 7.97
CA GLN A 514 -15.60 7.56 9.37
C GLN A 514 -14.17 7.16 9.78
N GLY A 515 -13.19 7.20 8.88
CA GLY A 515 -11.82 6.73 9.10
C GLY A 515 -11.69 5.22 9.29
N ARG A 516 -12.58 4.42 8.67
CA ARG A 516 -12.74 2.98 9.00
C ARG A 516 -12.28 1.99 7.93
N LEU A 517 -11.91 2.45 6.75
CA LEU A 517 -11.20 1.64 5.77
C LEU A 517 -9.77 2.17 5.72
N GLU A 518 -8.92 1.66 6.61
CA GLU A 518 -7.49 1.90 6.51
C GLU A 518 -6.99 1.19 5.26
N PHE A 519 -6.52 1.99 4.32
CA PHE A 519 -5.80 1.51 3.16
C PHE A 519 -4.32 1.55 3.51
N VAL A 520 -3.83 0.45 4.07
CA VAL A 520 -2.40 0.29 4.37
C VAL A 520 -1.78 -0.42 3.17
N THR A 521 -1.04 0.30 2.34
CA THR A 521 0.01 -0.36 1.57
C THR A 521 1.18 -0.54 2.52
N ASP A 522 1.35 -1.74 3.03
CA ASP A 522 2.44 -2.07 3.95
C ASP A 522 3.84 -1.90 3.32
N TYR A 523 3.90 -1.62 2.01
CA TYR A 523 5.13 -1.45 1.25
C TYR A 523 5.64 -0.01 1.14
N PHE A 524 5.10 0.94 1.91
CA PHE A 524 5.73 2.25 2.01
C PHE A 524 7.04 2.16 2.82
N ASN A 525 8.16 2.14 2.09
CA ASN A 525 9.54 2.43 2.52
C ASN A 525 10.34 1.31 3.20
N GLY A 526 10.33 0.06 2.73
CA GLY A 526 11.36 -0.93 3.13
C GLY A 526 11.52 -1.15 4.64
N ALA A 527 10.55 -0.69 5.44
CA ALA A 527 10.53 -0.82 6.87
C ALA A 527 9.90 -2.18 7.12
N ARG A 528 10.76 -3.20 7.31
CA ARG A 528 10.36 -4.44 7.97
C ARG A 528 9.43 -4.08 9.12
N GLU A 529 8.28 -4.77 9.24
CA GLU A 529 7.60 -4.90 10.52
C GLU A 529 8.57 -5.61 11.47
N ALA A 530 9.48 -4.84 12.06
CA ALA A 530 10.33 -5.30 13.13
C ALA A 530 9.39 -5.61 14.31
N ILE A 531 9.28 -6.88 14.65
CA ILE A 531 8.86 -7.29 15.98
C ILE A 531 9.83 -6.60 16.95
N ASP A 532 9.28 -5.63 17.69
CA ASP A 532 9.90 -4.58 18.49
C ASP A 532 11.07 -5.04 19.41
N ASP A 533 12.24 -4.40 19.28
CA ASP A 533 13.31 -4.29 20.30
C ASP A 533 14.03 -2.94 20.15
N GLY A 534 13.34 -1.87 20.57
CA GLY A 534 13.65 -0.47 20.30
C GLY A 534 15.07 0.06 20.56
N LYS A 535 15.77 0.45 19.47
CA LYS A 535 16.84 1.47 19.49
C LYS A 535 16.84 2.33 18.21
N PRO A 536 16.95 3.67 18.31
CA PRO A 536 17.07 4.54 17.14
C PRO A 536 18.52 4.63 16.64
N VAL A 537 18.71 4.59 15.32
CA VAL A 537 20.00 4.84 14.63
C VAL A 537 19.90 6.19 13.91
N ALA A 538 20.86 7.07 14.14
CA ALA A 538 20.99 8.37 13.48
C ALA A 538 22.04 8.27 12.35
N CYS A 539 21.74 8.81 11.17
CA CYS A 539 22.66 8.90 10.05
C CYS A 539 23.04 10.36 9.76
N ASP A 540 24.36 10.61 9.73
CA ASP A 540 25.01 11.86 9.32
C ASP A 540 25.59 11.64 7.91
N VAL A 541 25.28 12.53 6.96
CA VAL A 541 25.74 12.41 5.57
C VAL A 541 26.58 13.64 5.22
N SER A 542 27.90 13.43 5.14
CA SER A 542 28.85 14.38 4.56
C SER A 542 29.34 13.86 3.21
N MET A 543 28.98 14.55 2.11
CA MET A 543 29.51 14.30 0.77
C MET A 543 30.90 14.94 0.60
N ARG A 544 31.90 14.14 0.21
CA ARG A 544 33.16 14.62 -0.38
C ARG A 544 33.24 14.17 -1.84
N LEU A 545 33.38 15.12 -2.75
CA LEU A 545 33.73 14.87 -4.16
C LEU A 545 35.23 14.58 -4.27
N GLN A 546 35.61 13.44 -4.85
CA GLN A 546 36.94 13.19 -5.40
C GLN A 546 36.80 12.71 -6.84
N LEU A 547 37.37 13.48 -7.77
CA LEU A 547 37.53 13.09 -9.17
C LEU A 547 38.89 12.41 -9.34
N SER A 548 38.90 11.16 -9.78
CA SER A 548 40.10 10.53 -10.35
C SER A 548 39.75 9.90 -11.70
N SER A 549 40.40 10.38 -12.76
CA SER A 549 40.40 9.74 -14.07
C SER A 549 41.48 8.67 -14.10
N THR A 550 41.14 7.47 -14.56
CA THR A 550 42.12 6.43 -14.89
C THR A 550 41.74 5.82 -16.22
N ILE A 551 42.55 6.13 -17.24
CA ILE A 551 42.51 5.50 -18.56
C ILE A 551 43.43 4.28 -18.49
N SER A 552 42.87 3.07 -18.54
CA SER A 552 43.66 1.84 -18.72
C SER A 552 43.77 1.51 -20.20
N GLY A 553 44.97 1.62 -20.74
CA GLY A 553 45.30 1.23 -22.11
C GLY A 553 45.46 -0.28 -22.26
N SER A 554 45.00 -0.82 -23.39
CA SER A 554 45.42 -2.14 -23.89
C SER A 554 46.64 -1.96 -24.78
N ARG A 555 47.75 -2.67 -24.47
CA ARG A 555 48.93 -2.82 -25.34
C ARG A 555 48.93 -4.22 -25.93
N ARG A 556 48.91 -4.33 -27.26
CA ARG A 556 49.68 -5.34 -28.01
C ARG A 556 50.60 -4.60 -28.97
N GLY A 557 51.89 -4.92 -28.89
CA GLY A 557 52.94 -4.26 -29.64
C GLY A 557 53.14 -4.86 -31.02
N SER A 558 53.60 -4.02 -31.93
CA SER A 558 54.43 -4.38 -33.07
C SER A 558 55.10 -3.12 -33.61
N ASP A 559 56.43 -3.13 -33.54
CA ASP A 559 57.47 -2.45 -34.30
C ASP A 559 57.08 -1.36 -35.31
N ALA A 560 57.72 -0.19 -35.20
CA ALA A 560 58.71 0.32 -36.17
C ALA A 560 58.89 1.85 -36.08
N LEU A 561 60.16 2.24 -35.86
CA LEU A 561 60.90 3.34 -36.49
C LEU A 561 60.23 4.71 -36.79
N SER A 562 60.87 5.72 -36.18
CA SER A 562 61.42 6.93 -36.83
C SER A 562 60.75 8.30 -36.57
N THR A 563 61.63 9.20 -36.09
CA THR A 563 61.78 10.62 -36.44
C THR A 563 60.66 11.61 -36.17
N GLY A 564 60.86 12.36 -35.06
CA GLY A 564 60.83 13.82 -34.94
C GLY A 564 59.94 14.69 -35.83
N GLN A 565 59.21 15.62 -35.20
CA GLN A 565 59.37 17.05 -35.44
C GLN A 565 58.59 17.90 -34.41
N ARG A 566 59.20 19.04 -34.07
CA ARG A 566 58.64 20.19 -33.34
C ARG A 566 57.65 20.97 -34.22
N THR A 567 56.96 21.93 -33.58
CA THR A 567 56.17 23.09 -34.08
C THR A 567 54.67 22.83 -34.21
N THR A 568 53.72 23.68 -33.81
CA THR A 568 53.71 25.06 -33.27
C THR A 568 52.32 25.37 -32.69
N TYR A 569 52.27 26.25 -31.69
CA TYR A 569 51.10 26.99 -31.22
C TYR A 569 50.50 27.88 -32.33
N ARG A 570 49.16 27.95 -32.46
CA ARG A 570 48.35 29.20 -32.41
C ARG A 570 46.88 29.00 -32.83
N GLY A 571 46.01 29.67 -32.08
CA GLY A 571 44.72 30.23 -32.51
C GLY A 571 43.56 29.25 -32.48
N GLY A 572 42.37 29.57 -31.97
CA GLY A 572 41.81 30.82 -31.53
C GLY A 572 40.36 30.57 -31.08
N HIS A 573 39.87 31.51 -30.26
CA HIS A 573 38.57 31.55 -29.61
C HIS A 573 37.33 31.23 -30.45
N GLY A 574 36.27 30.81 -29.76
CA GLY A 574 34.90 31.20 -30.12
C GLY A 574 33.81 30.23 -29.72
N MET A 575 33.40 30.22 -28.45
CA MET A 575 32.07 29.75 -28.07
C MET A 575 31.04 30.81 -28.44
N HIS A 576 29.97 30.42 -29.15
CA HIS A 576 28.63 30.93 -28.88
C HIS A 576 27.57 29.94 -29.40
N CYS A 577 26.59 29.70 -28.53
CA CYS A 577 25.38 28.93 -28.76
C CYS A 577 24.44 29.63 -29.77
N ALA A 578 23.70 28.86 -30.55
CA ALA A 578 22.27 29.08 -30.80
C ALA A 578 21.65 27.90 -31.56
N GLU A 579 20.45 27.54 -31.12
CA GLU A 579 19.51 26.56 -31.66
C GLU A 579 19.16 26.82 -33.14
N ARG A 580 18.77 25.74 -33.84
CA ARG A 580 17.65 25.77 -34.78
C ARG A 580 17.17 24.37 -35.16
N THR A 581 15.93 24.11 -34.79
CA THR A 581 14.96 23.22 -35.42
C THR A 581 14.85 23.49 -36.92
N ARG A 582 14.73 22.43 -37.74
CA ARG A 582 13.80 22.39 -38.87
C ARG A 582 13.61 20.99 -39.44
N ALA A 583 12.34 20.67 -39.61
CA ALA A 583 11.79 19.63 -40.46
C ALA A 583 12.22 19.80 -41.92
N HIS A 584 12.23 18.69 -42.68
CA HIS A 584 12.19 18.74 -44.13
C HIS A 584 11.20 17.72 -44.68
N GLU A 585 10.23 18.26 -45.40
CA GLU A 585 9.26 17.59 -46.26
C GLU A 585 9.94 16.92 -47.46
N LEU A 586 9.21 15.92 -47.96
CA LEU A 586 9.41 15.18 -49.20
C LEU A 586 9.50 16.08 -50.44
N TRP A 587 10.46 15.74 -51.33
CA TRP A 587 10.30 15.92 -52.77
C TRP A 587 10.83 14.71 -53.53
N THR A 588 10.09 14.37 -54.58
CA THR A 588 10.16 13.17 -55.41
C THR A 588 11.17 13.26 -56.57
N HIS A 589 11.80 12.13 -56.88
CA HIS A 589 12.08 11.52 -58.21
C HIS A 589 13.49 10.94 -58.34
N GLY A 590 13.59 9.72 -58.87
CA GLY A 590 14.84 9.20 -59.43
C GLY A 590 14.91 7.67 -59.48
N ARG A 591 14.60 7.10 -60.65
CA ARG A 591 14.72 5.68 -60.99
C ARG A 591 16.14 5.13 -60.75
N GLY A 592 16.22 3.84 -60.36
CA GLY A 592 17.48 3.09 -60.44
C GLY A 592 17.36 1.65 -59.95
N ASN A 593 17.13 0.71 -60.86
CA ASN A 593 17.23 -0.74 -60.67
C ASN A 593 18.61 -1.16 -60.09
N ARG A 594 18.63 -2.12 -59.15
CA ARG A 594 19.25 -3.47 -59.34
C ARG A 594 19.20 -4.35 -58.09
N SER A 595 18.90 -5.63 -58.36
CA SER A 595 19.23 -6.87 -57.62
C SER A 595 18.82 -7.00 -56.15
N ARG A 596 17.68 -7.68 -55.93
CA ARG A 596 17.32 -8.35 -54.68
C ARG A 596 17.85 -9.79 -54.74
N THR A 597 18.72 -10.14 -53.80
CA THR A 597 19.05 -11.55 -53.47
C THR A 597 17.97 -12.03 -52.50
N GLN A 598 17.13 -12.97 -52.94
CA GLN A 598 16.20 -13.69 -52.08
C GLN A 598 16.97 -14.72 -51.26
N LEU A 599 16.90 -14.60 -49.92
CA LEU A 599 17.20 -15.69 -49.01
C LEU A 599 15.87 -16.29 -48.55
N SER A 600 15.59 -17.51 -48.99
CA SER A 600 14.42 -18.30 -48.61
C SER A 600 14.71 -19.09 -47.34
N ILE A 601 13.86 -18.91 -46.31
CA ILE A 601 13.81 -19.74 -45.11
C ILE A 601 12.57 -20.66 -45.24
N PRO A 602 12.69 -21.99 -45.06
CA PRO A 602 11.56 -22.89 -45.21
C PRO A 602 10.72 -22.96 -43.93
N GLN A 603 9.42 -22.66 -44.04
CA GLN A 603 8.40 -23.03 -43.06
C GLN A 603 8.16 -24.55 -43.13
N ARG A 604 8.25 -25.23 -41.99
CA ARG A 604 7.71 -26.59 -41.79
C ARG A 604 6.54 -26.50 -40.82
N ASN A 605 5.33 -26.77 -41.32
CA ASN A 605 4.17 -27.18 -40.53
C ASN A 605 3.92 -28.67 -40.81
N PRO A 606 3.80 -29.54 -39.81
CA PRO A 606 3.13 -30.81 -39.96
C PRO A 606 1.68 -30.70 -39.49
N SER A 607 0.76 -30.85 -40.44
CA SER A 607 -0.66 -31.08 -40.19
C SER A 607 -0.86 -32.51 -39.70
N TYR A 608 -1.50 -32.70 -38.54
CA TYR A 608 -2.01 -34.00 -38.09
C TYR A 608 -3.51 -34.08 -38.36
N CYS A 609 -3.92 -35.09 -39.12
CA CYS A 609 -5.32 -35.47 -39.36
C CYS A 609 -5.72 -36.54 -38.33
N TYR A 610 -6.84 -36.33 -37.63
CA TYR A 610 -7.56 -37.39 -36.90
C TYR A 610 -8.78 -37.87 -37.72
N PRO A 611 -9.12 -39.17 -37.68
CA PRO A 611 -10.31 -39.69 -38.33
C PRO A 611 -11.56 -39.43 -37.47
N ILE A 612 -12.60 -38.90 -38.11
CA ILE A 612 -13.96 -38.78 -37.57
C ILE A 612 -14.64 -40.15 -37.66
N ALA A 613 -15.06 -40.70 -36.53
CA ALA A 613 -15.95 -41.86 -36.47
C ALA A 613 -17.41 -41.38 -36.48
N THR A 614 -18.21 -41.94 -37.39
CA THR A 614 -19.66 -41.74 -37.51
C THR A 614 -20.43 -42.52 -36.44
N PRO A 615 -21.50 -41.95 -35.83
CA PRO A 615 -22.33 -42.68 -34.88
C PRO A 615 -23.33 -43.58 -35.63
N THR A 616 -23.56 -44.78 -35.08
CA THR A 616 -24.60 -45.70 -35.54
C THR A 616 -25.84 -45.55 -34.66
N ASP A 617 -26.97 -45.27 -35.30
CA ASP A 617 -28.31 -45.23 -34.71
C ASP A 617 -28.78 -46.64 -34.31
N SER A 618 -29.20 -46.81 -33.06
CA SER A 618 -30.31 -47.70 -32.69
C SER A 618 -30.76 -47.45 -31.25
N ALA A 619 -31.92 -46.80 -31.08
CA ALA A 619 -32.58 -46.64 -29.79
C ALA A 619 -33.55 -47.81 -29.52
N PRO A 620 -33.56 -48.39 -28.30
CA PRO A 620 -34.63 -49.30 -27.84
C PRO A 620 -35.72 -48.55 -27.04
N PRO A 621 -36.90 -49.18 -26.82
CA PRO A 621 -38.12 -48.47 -26.44
C PRO A 621 -38.20 -48.10 -24.95
N VAL A 622 -38.93 -47.00 -24.72
CA VAL A 622 -39.21 -46.36 -23.43
C VAL A 622 -40.01 -47.28 -22.50
N GLY A 623 -39.41 -47.64 -21.37
CA GLY A 623 -40.08 -48.20 -20.20
C GLY A 623 -40.27 -47.13 -19.11
N THR A 624 -41.37 -47.24 -18.37
CA THR A 624 -41.80 -46.33 -17.29
C THR A 624 -40.77 -46.17 -16.16
N PRO A 625 -40.60 -44.97 -15.58
CA PRO A 625 -39.57 -44.72 -14.57
C PRO A 625 -39.97 -45.26 -13.19
N PRO A 626 -39.04 -45.89 -12.43
CA PRO A 626 -39.26 -46.21 -11.03
C PRO A 626 -39.12 -44.96 -10.15
N THR A 627 -39.87 -44.95 -9.05
CA THR A 627 -39.82 -43.93 -8.00
C THR A 627 -38.42 -43.89 -7.36
N ILE A 628 -37.66 -42.83 -7.62
CA ILE A 628 -36.36 -42.58 -7.00
C ILE A 628 -36.60 -41.93 -5.63
N THR A 629 -36.14 -42.58 -4.57
CA THR A 629 -35.98 -41.96 -3.25
C THR A 629 -34.64 -41.22 -3.26
N PRO A 630 -34.55 -39.94 -2.87
CA PRO A 630 -33.31 -39.20 -2.96
C PRO A 630 -32.32 -39.69 -1.88
N THR A 631 -31.42 -40.58 -2.27
CA THR A 631 -30.17 -40.81 -1.55
C THR A 631 -29.21 -39.66 -1.86
N LEU A 632 -28.81 -38.90 -0.84
CA LEU A 632 -27.77 -37.88 -0.95
C LEU A 632 -26.51 -38.47 -1.58
N HIS A 633 -25.90 -37.70 -2.49
CA HIS A 633 -24.68 -38.12 -3.17
C HIS A 633 -23.52 -38.18 -2.15
N PRO A 634 -22.60 -39.15 -2.22
CA PRO A 634 -21.51 -39.31 -1.25
C PRO A 634 -20.63 -38.07 -1.04
N ILE A 635 -20.61 -37.17 -2.02
CA ILE A 635 -19.86 -35.90 -2.00
C ILE A 635 -20.53 -34.88 -1.08
N ASP A 636 -21.86 -34.84 -1.00
CA ASP A 636 -22.60 -33.89 -0.15
C ASP A 636 -22.46 -34.23 1.33
N ALA A 637 -22.38 -35.52 1.66
CA ALA A 637 -22.10 -35.99 3.02
C ALA A 637 -20.67 -35.63 3.49
N ALA A 638 -19.69 -35.64 2.57
CA ALA A 638 -18.32 -35.24 2.87
C ALA A 638 -18.20 -33.72 3.10
N GLN A 639 -18.91 -32.90 2.29
CA GLN A 639 -18.96 -31.45 2.47
C GLN A 639 -19.65 -31.06 3.78
N GLN A 640 -20.80 -31.66 4.10
CA GLN A 640 -21.48 -31.42 5.39
C GLN A 640 -20.64 -31.87 6.59
N ALA A 641 -19.93 -33.01 6.48
CA ALA A 641 -19.03 -33.47 7.53
C ALA A 641 -17.83 -32.53 7.72
N MET A 642 -17.34 -31.91 6.64
CA MET A 642 -16.25 -30.93 6.70
C MET A 642 -16.71 -29.60 7.31
N ASP A 643 -17.86 -29.08 6.89
CA ASP A 643 -18.45 -27.86 7.47
C ASP A 643 -18.77 -28.04 8.95
N GLN A 644 -19.25 -29.22 9.35
CA GLN A 644 -19.48 -29.56 10.76
C GLN A 644 -18.17 -29.60 11.56
N ARG A 645 -17.09 -30.19 11.01
CA ARG A 645 -15.77 -30.22 11.69
C ARG A 645 -15.17 -28.82 11.87
N ILE A 646 -15.38 -27.93 10.91
CA ILE A 646 -14.96 -26.52 11.00
C ILE A 646 -15.75 -25.83 12.12
N GLN A 647 -17.06 -26.03 12.17
CA GLN A 647 -17.89 -25.45 13.22
C GLN A 647 -17.50 -25.98 14.61
N ASP A 648 -17.28 -27.29 14.74
CA ASP A 648 -16.83 -27.92 15.98
C ASP A 648 -15.45 -27.40 16.44
N ALA A 649 -14.52 -27.17 15.51
CA ALA A 649 -13.20 -26.62 15.82
C ALA A 649 -13.25 -25.16 16.28
N LEU A 650 -14.15 -24.36 15.69
CA LEU A 650 -14.38 -22.97 16.11
C LEU A 650 -15.02 -22.90 17.51
N ASP A 651 -15.99 -23.76 17.79
CA ASP A 651 -16.66 -23.82 19.09
C ASP A 651 -15.70 -24.32 20.20
N THR A 652 -14.76 -25.21 19.85
CA THR A 652 -13.73 -25.70 20.79
C THR A 652 -12.71 -24.61 21.16
N ARG A 653 -12.42 -23.64 20.28
CA ARG A 653 -11.51 -22.51 20.57
C ARG A 653 -12.09 -21.50 21.57
N VAL A 654 -13.42 -21.42 21.70
CA VAL A 654 -14.09 -20.53 22.67
C VAL A 654 -13.95 -21.06 24.12
N ALA A 655 -13.60 -22.34 24.30
CA ALA A 655 -13.59 -23.00 25.61
C ALA A 655 -12.22 -23.05 26.32
N LEU A 656 -11.14 -22.49 25.75
CA LEU A 656 -9.83 -22.51 26.41
C LEU A 656 -9.69 -21.40 27.46
N PRO A 657 -9.31 -21.72 28.71
CA PRO A 657 -9.05 -20.70 29.73
C PRO A 657 -7.81 -19.86 29.36
N PRO A 658 -7.76 -18.57 29.76
CA PRO A 658 -6.69 -17.66 29.39
C PRO A 658 -5.33 -18.16 29.85
N ARG A 659 -4.38 -18.28 28.90
CA ARG A 659 -2.98 -18.67 29.19
C ARG A 659 -2.31 -17.60 30.05
N THR A 660 -1.95 -17.95 31.28
CA THR A 660 -1.05 -17.16 32.12
C THR A 660 0.36 -17.14 31.52
N ARG A 661 0.83 -15.95 31.09
CA ARG A 661 2.23 -15.71 30.69
C ARG A 661 3.17 -16.07 31.84
N ARG A 662 3.97 -17.13 31.68
CA ARG A 662 5.17 -17.35 32.50
C ARG A 662 6.23 -16.32 32.08
N ARG A 663 6.60 -15.44 33.00
CA ARG A 663 7.91 -14.77 32.95
C ARG A 663 8.96 -15.81 33.35
N ASN A 664 9.98 -15.98 32.52
CA ASN A 664 11.21 -16.67 32.90
C ASN A 664 12.33 -15.63 33.11
N PRO A 665 13.32 -15.97 33.95
CA PRO A 665 14.18 -15.03 34.70
C PRO A 665 15.18 -14.25 33.87
#